data_AF-A0A2I6SBB6-F1
#
_entry.id   AF-A0A2I6SBB6-F1
#
_cell.length_a   1.000
_cell.length_b   1.000
_cell.length_c   1.000
_cell.angle_alpha   90.00
_cell.angle_beta   90.00
_cell.angle_gamma   90.00
#
_symmetry.space_group_name_H-M   'P 1'
#
loop_
_entity.id
_entity.type
_entity.pdbx_description
1 polymer ?
#
loop_
_entity_poly.entity_id
_entity_poly.type
_entity_poly.pdbx_seq_one_letter_code
_entity_poly.pdbx_strand_id
1 'polypeptide(L)'
;MATPTLTTEHEHTGSGHDVVPLIVSADSKAGLRSKAHRLARYLADHPETPFEAFARSVAAEDTGRAHRAVLLAGDRGDGRRGLETLAAGQNPPDVVRGSARRAERVVFVFPGQGSQWPGMALDLLGWSPVFAAEIARCDAALGSFADWSLVDVLRGRPGAPTLDDGADVVQPVLFAVMVALAALWRAHGVEPAAVVGHSLGEVAAACAIGALSHADGMRVAALWSSAQATLAGRGDMISVPLPVAEVRARLTGREGLDIGAVNGPSWVIVSGDSAAVAELLADLTADGVRARRIPVGLAAHSRHIDDIRDRLLADLAPLTPVSTVVPFHSTVTEGPLDTAALDARYWFRNLRNPVRFDEATRGLVEQDHGVFAEISPHPVLTVAVQDTIDALDGRAVVLGTIRRREAGPRSFLGSLAAAYVSGARVDWTAAFPGGAEPVALPESGSDATVAAAGLLAAGHPLLGAAVELAEDGGWLFTGRLSAAQHPWLAGHTVLGRTVLPSSVLVELTLHAASELGCARIEELTQHLPVVFAEDALCLQVRIGPVDDAGARRIGVFARPDSVGAAQGGPWTRHATGIMAETAGPAAAPEPAGWPPPGAVAEDAGTARDRLRAHGIELGPEFGGLTGAWSFDGEVFAEVALPSPAGSGAGYGIHPALLDSALQAVALFPAAAESDGWLASSWSGLALHAAGVPALRARVRATGPDSVSVAATDLVGRQVFSAEHVVLGPLPQEYVRAPHAEPAARPGPAGGLTARLGELPEPARAELVLDLVREHTAAALGRDTAAGLGGDDPFTELGFESLTAVALRNRLAEATGLKLRTTLAFDYPTPAALAGHLMEALRPADSGVLADLDRLEAALFGEPGGPLHGRVKVRLRDLLFRLDGVAEAGDTGSGDAPLDAASDDEIFALLDRELDLS
;
A
#
# COMPACT_ATOMS: atom_id res chain seq x y z
N MET A 1 57.61 34.89 5.39
CA MET A 1 57.30 33.46 5.60
C MET A 1 55.96 33.40 6.31
N ALA A 2 54.87 32.84 5.81
CA ALA A 2 54.50 32.32 4.51
C ALA A 2 52.99 32.62 4.35
N THR A 3 52.61 33.06 3.16
CA THR A 3 51.24 33.30 2.70
C THR A 3 50.50 31.97 2.59
N PRO A 4 49.23 31.84 2.99
CA PRO A 4 48.40 30.71 2.57
C PRO A 4 47.86 31.00 1.16
N THR A 5 48.21 30.12 0.25
CA THR A 5 47.91 30.13 -1.17
C THR A 5 46.41 29.98 -1.41
N LEU A 6 45.86 30.87 -2.23
CA LEU A 6 44.57 30.74 -2.89
C LEU A 6 44.53 29.39 -3.64
N THR A 7 43.71 28.46 -3.19
CA THR A 7 43.32 27.29 -3.99
C THR A 7 42.30 27.75 -5.02
N THR A 8 42.73 27.63 -6.27
CA THR A 8 42.02 27.86 -7.52
C THR A 8 40.58 27.34 -7.51
N GLU A 9 39.65 28.24 -7.84
CA GLU A 9 38.30 27.94 -8.30
C GLU A 9 38.39 26.87 -9.41
N HIS A 10 37.88 25.68 -9.13
CA HIS A 10 37.35 24.83 -10.19
C HIS A 10 35.99 25.41 -10.54
N GLU A 11 35.90 26.11 -11.68
CA GLU A 11 34.65 26.33 -12.39
C GLU A 11 34.01 24.96 -12.64
N HIS A 12 33.10 24.57 -11.75
CA HIS A 12 32.23 23.43 -11.94
C HIS A 12 31.16 23.85 -12.96
N THR A 13 31.52 23.72 -14.24
CA THR A 13 30.56 23.73 -15.34
C THR A 13 29.82 22.40 -15.36
N GLY A 14 28.94 22.22 -14.38
CA GLY A 14 28.00 21.11 -14.30
C GLY A 14 26.66 21.64 -13.81
N SER A 15 25.66 21.72 -14.68
CA SER A 15 24.27 21.88 -14.28
C SER A 15 23.86 20.64 -13.49
N GLY A 16 23.69 20.75 -12.17
CA GLY A 16 23.28 19.62 -11.33
C GLY A 16 22.66 20.12 -10.04
N HIS A 17 21.50 19.59 -9.70
CA HIS A 17 20.83 19.94 -8.45
C HIS A 17 21.63 19.36 -7.27
N ASP A 18 22.07 20.20 -6.32
CA ASP A 18 22.75 19.77 -5.07
C ASP A 18 21.88 18.83 -4.19
N VAL A 19 20.62 18.61 -4.55
CA VAL A 19 19.68 17.72 -3.88
C VAL A 19 18.67 17.15 -4.89
N VAL A 20 18.51 15.83 -4.86
CA VAL A 20 17.64 15.06 -5.75
C VAL A 20 16.58 14.35 -4.90
N PRO A 21 15.27 14.66 -5.07
CA PRO A 21 14.21 13.97 -4.35
C PRO A 21 13.93 12.59 -4.97
N LEU A 22 13.94 11.52 -4.17
CA LEU A 22 13.49 10.18 -4.56
C LEU A 22 12.16 9.85 -3.88
N ILE A 23 11.13 9.63 -4.68
CA ILE A 23 9.75 9.46 -4.23
C ILE A 23 9.42 7.96 -4.18
N VAL A 24 8.95 7.47 -3.05
CA VAL A 24 8.48 6.09 -2.90
C VAL A 24 7.10 6.10 -2.27
N SER A 25 6.11 5.63 -3.02
CA SER A 25 4.74 5.44 -2.51
C SER A 25 4.20 4.03 -2.79
N ALA A 26 3.36 3.53 -1.89
CA ALA A 26 2.66 2.25 -2.02
C ALA A 26 1.39 2.20 -1.15
N ASP A 27 0.52 1.22 -1.38
CA ASP A 27 -0.73 1.06 -0.61
C ASP A 27 -0.52 0.40 0.77
N SER A 28 0.67 -0.16 1.03
CA SER A 28 1.04 -0.74 2.31
C SER A 28 2.48 -0.42 2.70
N LYS A 29 2.82 -0.54 3.99
CA LYS A 29 4.21 -0.44 4.47
C LYS A 29 5.12 -1.49 3.81
N ALA A 30 4.61 -2.69 3.56
CA ALA A 30 5.34 -3.76 2.89
C ALA A 30 5.60 -3.42 1.40
N GLY A 31 4.60 -2.91 0.70
CA GLY A 31 4.73 -2.45 -0.68
C GLY A 31 5.76 -1.32 -0.83
N LEU A 32 5.80 -0.41 0.15
CA LEU A 32 6.79 0.69 0.16
C LEU A 32 8.21 0.14 0.30
N ARG A 33 8.44 -0.83 1.19
CA ARG A 33 9.74 -1.51 1.32
C ARG A 33 10.13 -2.26 0.05
N SER A 34 9.18 -2.99 -0.55
CA SER A 34 9.41 -3.74 -1.79
C SER A 34 9.77 -2.80 -2.95
N LYS A 35 9.06 -1.68 -3.11
CA LYS A 35 9.39 -0.64 -4.11
C LYS A 35 10.78 -0.05 -3.85
N ALA A 36 11.10 0.31 -2.61
CA ALA A 36 12.42 0.82 -2.24
C ALA A 36 13.55 -0.18 -2.57
N HIS A 37 13.34 -1.48 -2.30
CA HIS A 37 14.29 -2.54 -2.62
C HIS A 37 14.54 -2.65 -4.14
N ARG A 38 13.48 -2.63 -4.96
CA ARG A 38 13.61 -2.67 -6.42
C ARG A 38 14.37 -1.46 -6.97
N LEU A 39 14.06 -0.27 -6.45
CA LEU A 39 14.73 0.97 -6.86
C LEU A 39 16.22 0.99 -6.44
N ALA A 40 16.54 0.51 -5.23
CA ALA A 40 17.93 0.35 -4.78
C ALA A 40 18.72 -0.60 -5.69
N ARG A 41 18.12 -1.75 -6.03
CA ARG A 41 18.73 -2.73 -6.93
C ARG A 41 18.93 -2.16 -8.34
N TYR A 42 17.95 -1.42 -8.88
CA TYR A 42 18.12 -0.76 -10.17
C TYR A 42 19.35 0.16 -10.19
N LEU A 43 19.54 0.97 -9.14
CA LEU A 43 20.71 1.84 -9.01
C LEU A 43 22.03 1.08 -8.84
N ALA A 44 22.01 -0.16 -8.34
CA ALA A 44 23.20 -1.01 -8.28
C ALA A 44 23.52 -1.62 -9.65
N ASP A 45 22.49 -2.11 -10.36
CA ASP A 45 22.62 -2.86 -11.61
C ASP A 45 22.90 -1.96 -12.83
N HIS A 46 22.54 -0.66 -12.78
CA HIS A 46 22.62 0.28 -13.91
C HIS A 46 23.47 1.54 -13.60
N PRO A 47 24.77 1.40 -13.26
CA PRO A 47 25.64 2.51 -12.86
C PRO A 47 25.78 3.62 -13.92
N GLU A 48 25.56 3.30 -15.19
CA GLU A 48 25.59 4.20 -16.34
C GLU A 48 24.38 5.14 -16.43
N THR A 49 23.25 4.79 -15.79
CA THR A 49 22.04 5.62 -15.81
C THR A 49 22.26 6.92 -15.00
N PRO A 50 22.02 8.12 -15.56
CA PRO A 50 22.10 9.37 -14.81
C PRO A 50 21.11 9.38 -13.63
N PHE A 51 21.58 9.79 -12.45
CA PHE A 51 20.78 9.71 -11.23
C PHE A 51 19.52 10.60 -11.27
N GLU A 52 19.63 11.80 -11.82
CA GLU A 52 18.49 12.70 -11.99
C GLU A 52 17.44 12.15 -12.98
N ALA A 53 17.87 11.48 -14.05
CA ALA A 53 16.98 10.83 -15.02
C ALA A 53 16.17 9.70 -14.36
N PHE A 54 16.85 8.90 -13.55
CA PHE A 54 16.23 7.86 -12.72
C PHE A 54 15.21 8.46 -11.74
N ALA A 55 15.62 9.46 -10.95
CA ALA A 55 14.76 10.10 -9.95
C ALA A 55 13.52 10.74 -10.59
N ARG A 56 13.68 11.41 -11.74
CA ARG A 56 12.58 11.96 -12.54
C ARG A 56 11.61 10.88 -13.00
N SER A 57 12.12 9.74 -13.46
CA SER A 57 11.28 8.62 -13.91
C SER A 57 10.47 8.05 -12.75
N VAL A 58 11.10 7.93 -11.57
CA VAL A 58 10.43 7.48 -10.34
C VAL A 58 9.35 8.47 -9.90
N ALA A 59 9.62 9.78 -10.00
CA ALA A 59 8.66 10.83 -9.74
C ALA A 59 7.46 10.79 -10.69
N ALA A 60 7.69 10.51 -11.98
CA ALA A 60 6.64 10.41 -13.00
C ALA A 60 5.70 9.21 -12.80
N GLU A 61 6.19 8.11 -12.21
CA GLU A 61 5.37 6.95 -11.83
C GLU A 61 4.62 7.14 -10.51
N ASP A 62 4.85 8.23 -9.78
CA ASP A 62 4.18 8.46 -8.50
C ASP A 62 2.70 8.76 -8.69
N THR A 63 1.86 7.97 -8.04
CA THR A 63 0.40 8.13 -8.06
C THR A 63 -0.14 8.58 -6.70
N GLY A 64 0.72 9.01 -5.78
CA GLY A 64 0.30 9.50 -4.46
C GLY A 64 -0.36 8.42 -3.58
N ARG A 65 0.16 7.19 -3.56
CA ARG A 65 -0.40 6.08 -2.77
C ARG A 65 -0.35 6.33 -1.26
N ALA A 66 -1.03 5.49 -0.48
CA ALA A 66 -1.32 5.77 0.93
C ALA A 66 -0.08 5.92 1.83
N HIS A 67 0.92 5.05 1.69
CA HIS A 67 2.19 5.13 2.40
C HIS A 67 3.22 5.83 1.52
N ARG A 68 3.87 6.86 2.06
CA ARG A 68 4.72 7.77 1.30
C ARG A 68 6.06 7.98 2.01
N ALA A 69 7.13 7.99 1.25
CA ALA A 69 8.46 8.37 1.68
C ALA A 69 9.14 9.19 0.59
N VAL A 70 9.87 10.23 0.99
CA VAL A 70 10.69 11.06 0.10
C VAL A 70 12.09 11.14 0.70
N LEU A 71 13.10 10.74 -0.08
CA LEU A 71 14.50 10.81 0.31
C LEU A 71 15.14 12.01 -0.39
N LEU A 72 15.83 12.87 0.36
CA LEU A 72 16.55 14.02 -0.21
C LEU A 72 18.04 13.69 -0.37
N ALA A 73 18.38 13.02 -1.47
CA ALA A 73 19.73 12.53 -1.73
C ALA A 73 20.65 13.65 -2.26
N GLY A 74 21.89 13.74 -1.75
CA GLY A 74 22.90 14.65 -2.31
C GLY A 74 23.55 14.08 -3.58
N ASP A 75 23.72 12.76 -3.63
CA ASP A 75 24.24 12.06 -4.80
C ASP A 75 23.57 10.68 -4.99
N ARG A 76 24.00 9.97 -6.04
CA ARG A 76 23.53 8.61 -6.36
C ARG A 76 23.77 7.63 -5.20
N GLY A 77 24.93 7.73 -4.55
CA GLY A 77 25.34 6.87 -3.45
C GLY A 77 24.46 7.06 -2.22
N ASP A 78 24.15 8.31 -1.87
CA ASP A 78 23.17 8.67 -0.84
C ASP A 78 21.78 8.11 -1.19
N GLY A 79 21.35 8.30 -2.44
CA GLY A 79 20.06 7.78 -2.92
C GLY A 79 19.93 6.26 -2.78
N ARG A 80 20.96 5.51 -3.20
CA ARG A 80 21.01 4.05 -3.07
C ARG A 80 20.98 3.61 -1.60
N ARG A 81 21.85 4.17 -0.75
CA ARG A 81 21.90 3.83 0.69
C ARG A 81 20.57 4.16 1.39
N GLY A 82 19.96 5.28 1.03
CA GLY A 82 18.64 5.68 1.55
C GLY A 82 17.57 4.65 1.18
N LEU A 83 17.51 4.24 -0.09
CA LEU A 83 16.55 3.22 -0.55
C LEU A 83 16.79 1.85 0.10
N GLU A 84 18.05 1.43 0.30
CA GLU A 84 18.41 0.19 1.00
C GLU A 84 17.95 0.20 2.47
N THR A 85 18.18 1.31 3.15
CA THR A 85 17.74 1.50 4.53
C THR A 85 16.21 1.49 4.64
N LEU A 86 15.53 2.15 3.70
CA LEU A 86 14.07 2.16 3.63
C LEU A 86 13.50 0.77 3.33
N ALA A 87 14.16 -0.01 2.45
CA ALA A 87 13.83 -1.39 2.15
C ALA A 87 13.94 -2.30 3.38
N ALA A 88 14.95 -2.09 4.23
CA ALA A 88 15.11 -2.78 5.52
C ALA A 88 14.06 -2.38 6.57
N GLY A 89 13.12 -1.48 6.25
CA GLY A 89 12.10 -0.98 7.17
C GLY A 89 12.61 0.05 8.18
N GLN A 90 13.83 0.54 7.99
CA GLN A 90 14.46 1.56 8.82
C GLN A 90 14.25 2.95 8.18
N ASN A 91 14.48 4.01 8.96
CA ASN A 91 14.40 5.38 8.46
C ASN A 91 15.83 5.88 8.17
N PRO A 92 16.22 6.07 6.91
CA PRO A 92 17.51 6.67 6.60
C PRO A 92 17.57 8.15 7.04
N PRO A 93 18.78 8.71 7.14
CA PRO A 93 18.94 10.16 7.25
C PRO A 93 18.20 10.87 6.11
N ASP A 94 17.62 12.04 6.40
CA ASP A 94 16.97 12.90 5.41
C ASP A 94 15.79 12.27 4.64
N VAL A 95 15.11 11.30 5.27
CA VAL A 95 13.81 10.82 4.82
C VAL A 95 12.69 11.60 5.47
N VAL A 96 11.70 11.96 4.67
CA VAL A 96 10.39 12.40 5.15
C VAL A 96 9.39 11.30 4.85
N ARG A 97 8.73 10.76 5.87
CA ARG A 97 7.83 9.61 5.74
C ARG A 97 6.50 9.90 6.43
N GLY A 98 5.42 9.38 5.85
CA GLY A 98 4.09 9.48 6.43
C GLY A 98 3.11 8.54 5.76
N SER A 99 1.85 8.67 6.15
CA SER A 99 0.75 7.97 5.51
C SER A 99 -0.45 8.89 5.41
N ALA A 100 -1.04 8.98 4.23
CA ALA A 100 -2.22 9.77 3.96
C ALA A 100 -3.30 8.90 3.33
N ARG A 101 -4.49 8.85 3.94
CA ARG A 101 -5.64 8.09 3.42
C ARG A 101 -6.54 8.93 2.51
N ARG A 102 -6.43 10.26 2.58
CA ARG A 102 -7.17 11.22 1.76
C ARG A 102 -6.24 12.32 1.26
N ALA A 103 -6.63 12.99 0.19
CA ALA A 103 -5.98 14.22 -0.23
C ALA A 103 -6.34 15.34 0.75
N GLU A 104 -5.34 15.99 1.32
CA GLU A 104 -5.55 17.10 2.25
C GLU A 104 -5.58 18.44 1.51
N ARG A 105 -6.40 19.36 2.01
CA ARG A 105 -6.49 20.74 1.51
C ARG A 105 -5.43 21.61 2.18
N VAL A 106 -4.58 22.22 1.36
CA VAL A 106 -3.46 23.06 1.82
C VAL A 106 -3.91 24.50 1.97
N VAL A 107 -3.62 25.11 3.11
CA VAL A 107 -3.76 26.55 3.37
C VAL A 107 -2.41 27.20 3.20
N PHE A 108 -2.32 28.26 2.41
CA PHE A 108 -1.12 29.11 2.41
C PHE A 108 -1.25 30.19 3.47
N VAL A 109 -0.27 30.22 4.38
CA VAL A 109 -0.18 31.16 5.49
C VAL A 109 0.94 32.16 5.19
N PHE A 110 0.63 33.44 5.13
CA PHE A 110 1.60 34.48 4.81
C PHE A 110 1.91 35.31 6.06
N PRO A 111 3.12 35.25 6.62
CA PRO A 111 3.47 36.05 7.78
C PRO A 111 3.66 37.53 7.43
N GLY A 112 3.63 38.37 8.46
CA GLY A 112 4.04 39.77 8.35
C GLY A 112 5.55 39.95 8.38
N GLN A 113 5.99 41.16 8.74
CA GLN A 113 7.41 41.45 8.98
C GLN A 113 7.95 40.64 10.17
N GLY A 114 9.17 40.12 10.05
CA GLY A 114 9.85 39.38 11.11
C GLY A 114 10.62 38.14 10.62
N SER A 115 10.31 37.64 9.43
CA SER A 115 10.96 36.47 8.81
C SER A 115 12.24 36.81 8.04
N GLN A 116 12.51 38.09 7.76
CA GLN A 116 13.64 38.55 6.95
C GLN A 116 15.01 38.18 7.54
N TRP A 117 16.01 38.05 6.66
CA TRP A 117 17.42 37.95 7.01
C TRP A 117 18.30 38.20 5.76
N PRO A 118 19.54 38.73 5.91
CA PRO A 118 20.43 38.96 4.77
C PRO A 118 20.73 37.68 3.99
N GLY A 119 20.56 37.70 2.67
CA GLY A 119 20.81 36.55 1.79
C GLY A 119 19.68 35.53 1.70
N MET A 120 18.50 35.82 2.27
CA MET A 120 17.35 34.93 2.20
C MET A 120 16.95 34.58 0.76
N ALA A 121 16.63 33.29 0.52
CA ALA A 121 16.14 32.77 -0.76
C ALA A 121 17.04 33.04 -2.00
N LEU A 122 18.30 33.46 -1.80
CA LEU A 122 19.21 33.77 -2.90
C LEU A 122 19.55 32.55 -3.76
N ASP A 123 19.74 31.40 -3.14
CA ASP A 123 20.02 30.13 -3.80
C ASP A 123 18.86 29.66 -4.68
N LEU A 124 17.62 29.99 -4.31
CA LEU A 124 16.43 29.73 -5.13
C LEU A 124 16.41 30.51 -6.44
N LEU A 125 17.08 31.68 -6.54
CA LEU A 125 17.20 32.43 -7.79
C LEU A 125 17.98 31.66 -8.87
N GLY A 126 18.99 30.90 -8.47
CA GLY A 126 19.78 30.06 -9.38
C GLY A 126 19.14 28.70 -9.62
N TRP A 127 18.37 28.19 -8.65
CA TRP A 127 17.80 26.85 -8.68
C TRP A 127 16.45 26.75 -9.41
N SER A 128 15.56 27.75 -9.26
CA SER A 128 14.22 27.72 -9.85
C SER A 128 13.98 28.87 -10.83
N PRO A 129 13.76 28.59 -12.12
CA PRO A 129 13.37 29.59 -13.11
C PRO A 129 12.04 30.30 -12.76
N VAL A 130 11.09 29.58 -12.14
CA VAL A 130 9.80 30.17 -11.72
C VAL A 130 10.02 31.19 -10.61
N PHE A 131 10.80 30.82 -9.59
CA PHE A 131 11.13 31.73 -8.50
C PHE A 131 11.85 32.99 -9.01
N ALA A 132 12.86 32.81 -9.87
CA ALA A 132 13.59 33.92 -10.47
C ALA A 132 12.69 34.84 -11.31
N ALA A 133 11.77 34.27 -12.09
CA ALA A 133 10.82 35.03 -12.90
C ALA A 133 9.87 35.87 -12.04
N GLU A 134 9.36 35.32 -10.94
CA GLU A 134 8.49 36.09 -10.02
C GLU A 134 9.25 37.22 -9.32
N ILE A 135 10.47 36.98 -8.86
CA ILE A 135 11.30 38.05 -8.28
C ILE A 135 11.54 39.15 -9.32
N ALA A 136 11.83 38.81 -10.57
CA ALA A 136 12.02 39.80 -11.63
C ALA A 136 10.76 40.61 -11.93
N ARG A 137 9.56 40.00 -11.89
CA ARG A 137 8.29 40.75 -12.04
C ARG A 137 8.05 41.70 -10.87
N CYS A 138 8.31 41.25 -9.65
CA CYS A 138 8.24 42.11 -8.46
C CYS A 138 9.26 43.26 -8.54
N ASP A 139 10.48 43.01 -9.03
CA ASP A 139 11.52 44.03 -9.17
C ASP A 139 11.12 45.09 -10.20
N ALA A 140 10.57 44.66 -11.34
CA ALA A 140 10.03 45.55 -12.36
C ALA A 140 8.87 46.41 -11.83
N ALA A 141 7.99 45.82 -11.00
CA ALA A 141 6.90 46.55 -10.36
C ALA A 141 7.42 47.57 -9.32
N LEU A 142 8.46 47.21 -8.57
CA LEU A 142 9.07 48.08 -7.55
C LEU A 142 9.69 49.33 -8.17
N GLY A 143 10.28 49.23 -9.37
CA GLY A 143 10.92 50.35 -10.05
C GLY A 143 10.02 51.58 -10.32
N SER A 144 8.70 51.45 -10.14
CA SER A 144 7.77 52.60 -10.18
C SER A 144 7.68 53.38 -8.86
N PHE A 145 8.22 52.83 -7.77
CA PHE A 145 8.07 53.35 -6.40
C PHE A 145 9.40 53.54 -5.67
N ALA A 146 10.48 52.90 -6.14
CA ALA A 146 11.80 52.99 -5.53
C ALA A 146 12.92 52.97 -6.57
N ASP A 147 14.03 53.64 -6.26
CA ASP A 147 15.22 53.77 -7.13
C ASP A 147 16.29 52.69 -6.85
N TRP A 148 15.90 51.54 -6.29
CA TRP A 148 16.79 50.43 -5.94
C TRP A 148 16.20 49.08 -6.40
N SER A 149 17.05 48.05 -6.56
CA SER A 149 16.65 46.70 -7.01
C SER A 149 16.52 45.72 -5.86
N LEU A 150 15.42 44.96 -5.83
CA LEU A 150 15.18 43.82 -4.93
C LEU A 150 16.33 42.83 -4.96
N VAL A 151 16.82 42.52 -6.15
CA VAL A 151 17.87 41.50 -6.34
C VAL A 151 19.20 41.99 -5.76
N ASP A 152 19.48 43.28 -5.89
CA ASP A 152 20.69 43.88 -5.33
C ASP A 152 20.65 43.92 -3.80
N VAL A 153 19.49 44.20 -3.22
CA VAL A 153 19.26 44.11 -1.77
C VAL A 153 19.44 42.68 -1.27
N LEU A 154 18.81 41.70 -1.92
CA LEU A 154 18.96 40.29 -1.54
C LEU A 154 20.42 39.84 -1.61
N ARG A 155 21.17 40.26 -2.64
CA ARG A 155 22.59 39.95 -2.83
C ARG A 155 23.52 40.73 -1.90
N GLY A 156 23.03 41.74 -1.20
CA GLY A 156 23.85 42.65 -0.39
C GLY A 156 24.88 43.40 -1.24
N ARG A 157 24.52 43.83 -2.45
CA ARG A 157 25.45 44.57 -3.31
C ARG A 157 25.84 45.91 -2.68
N PRO A 158 27.12 46.32 -2.75
CA PRO A 158 27.54 47.64 -2.29
C PRO A 158 26.74 48.76 -2.96
N GLY A 159 26.15 49.65 -2.15
CA GLY A 159 25.34 50.77 -2.62
C GLY A 159 23.83 50.52 -2.69
N ALA A 160 23.38 49.26 -2.56
CA ALA A 160 21.97 48.94 -2.35
C ALA A 160 21.61 49.13 -0.86
N PRO A 161 20.34 49.44 -0.54
CA PRO A 161 19.89 49.47 0.84
C PRO A 161 19.95 48.07 1.48
N THR A 162 19.99 48.02 2.80
CA THR A 162 20.00 46.79 3.58
C THR A 162 18.63 46.52 4.20
N LEU A 163 18.40 45.26 4.60
CA LEU A 163 17.16 44.88 5.30
C LEU A 163 17.01 45.54 6.68
N ASP A 164 18.07 46.15 7.21
CA ASP A 164 18.07 46.88 8.48
C ASP A 164 17.78 48.38 8.29
N ASP A 165 17.70 48.88 7.04
CA ASP A 165 17.56 50.31 6.75
C ASP A 165 16.16 50.88 7.04
N GLY A 166 15.13 50.03 7.08
CA GLY A 166 13.77 50.46 7.40
C GLY A 166 12.65 49.57 6.87
N ALA A 167 11.42 49.91 7.29
CA ALA A 167 10.19 49.25 6.87
C ALA A 167 9.98 49.30 5.35
N ASP A 168 10.36 50.43 4.75
CA ASP A 168 10.26 50.76 3.32
C ASP A 168 11.17 49.92 2.42
N VAL A 169 12.19 49.27 2.98
CA VAL A 169 13.04 48.30 2.27
C VAL A 169 12.60 46.87 2.58
N VAL A 170 12.44 46.53 3.86
CA VAL A 170 12.18 45.14 4.28
C VAL A 170 10.84 44.61 3.79
N GLN A 171 9.79 45.44 3.76
CA GLN A 171 8.45 44.98 3.43
C GLN A 171 8.26 44.68 1.94
N PRO A 172 8.71 45.53 0.99
CA PRO A 172 8.71 45.17 -0.43
C PRO A 172 9.51 43.90 -0.73
N VAL A 173 10.66 43.71 -0.08
CA VAL A 173 11.49 42.51 -0.27
C VAL A 173 10.79 41.26 0.28
N LEU A 174 10.22 41.34 1.48
CA LEU A 174 9.45 40.22 2.04
C LEU A 174 8.23 39.87 1.19
N PHE A 175 7.48 40.87 0.73
CA PHE A 175 6.36 40.68 -0.19
C PHE A 175 6.81 39.91 -1.44
N ALA A 176 7.87 40.37 -2.09
CA ALA A 176 8.38 39.75 -3.32
C ALA A 176 8.81 38.28 -3.09
N VAL A 177 9.54 38.01 -1.99
CA VAL A 177 9.97 36.65 -1.65
C VAL A 177 8.79 35.75 -1.34
N MET A 178 7.79 36.21 -0.59
CA MET A 178 6.59 35.42 -0.28
C MET A 178 5.78 35.09 -1.54
N VAL A 179 5.59 36.05 -2.45
CA VAL A 179 4.90 35.83 -3.73
C VAL A 179 5.68 34.83 -4.60
N ALA A 180 7.01 34.96 -4.67
CA ALA A 180 7.86 34.04 -5.42
C ALA A 180 7.86 32.61 -4.83
N LEU A 181 7.87 32.48 -3.50
CA LEU A 181 7.73 31.19 -2.82
C LEU A 181 6.35 30.57 -3.07
N ALA A 182 5.27 31.35 -3.05
CA ALA A 182 3.92 30.86 -3.37
C ALA A 182 3.85 30.31 -4.80
N ALA A 183 4.42 31.03 -5.77
CA ALA A 183 4.50 30.55 -7.14
C ALA A 183 5.35 29.29 -7.26
N LEU A 184 6.41 29.16 -6.47
CA LEU A 184 7.24 27.96 -6.45
C LEU A 184 6.47 26.72 -5.94
N TRP A 185 5.69 26.86 -4.87
CA TRP A 185 4.79 25.80 -4.39
C TRP A 185 3.77 25.39 -5.47
N ARG A 186 3.14 26.38 -6.11
CA ARG A 186 2.15 26.15 -7.19
C ARG A 186 2.77 25.48 -8.42
N ALA A 187 4.01 25.84 -8.77
CA ALA A 187 4.76 25.18 -9.84
C ALA A 187 5.03 23.69 -9.56
N HIS A 188 4.97 23.26 -8.31
CA HIS A 188 5.04 21.85 -7.90
C HIS A 188 3.64 21.26 -7.65
N GLY A 189 2.59 21.83 -8.25
CA GLY A 189 1.22 21.31 -8.20
C GLY A 189 0.48 21.52 -6.87
N VAL A 190 1.08 22.25 -5.91
CA VAL A 190 0.44 22.55 -4.64
C VAL A 190 -0.37 23.85 -4.77
N GLU A 191 -1.66 23.71 -5.05
CA GLU A 191 -2.59 24.84 -5.09
C GLU A 191 -3.24 25.09 -3.72
N PRO A 192 -3.32 26.36 -3.26
CA PRO A 192 -3.97 26.69 -2.00
C PRO A 192 -5.48 26.50 -2.10
N ALA A 193 -6.04 25.75 -1.15
CA ALA A 193 -7.48 25.63 -0.94
C ALA A 193 -8.08 26.83 -0.19
N ALA A 194 -7.23 27.59 0.51
CA ALA A 194 -7.53 28.88 1.12
C ALA A 194 -6.21 29.60 1.41
N VAL A 195 -6.27 30.93 1.59
CA VAL A 195 -5.13 31.73 2.03
C VAL A 195 -5.48 32.58 3.24
N VAL A 196 -4.50 32.81 4.11
CA VAL A 196 -4.58 33.73 5.24
C VAL A 196 -3.26 34.47 5.37
N GLY A 197 -3.31 35.77 5.69
CA GLY A 197 -2.12 36.60 5.83
C GLY A 197 -2.13 37.37 7.14
N HIS A 198 -0.95 37.71 7.66
CA HIS A 198 -0.78 38.56 8.83
C HIS A 198 -0.22 39.92 8.40
N SER A 199 -1.00 41.00 8.55
CA SER A 199 -0.56 42.36 8.18
C SER A 199 -0.12 42.42 6.70
N LEU A 200 1.12 42.83 6.40
CA LEU A 200 1.75 42.76 5.07
C LEU A 200 1.57 41.39 4.38
N GLY A 201 1.53 40.30 5.14
CA GLY A 201 1.29 38.96 4.61
C GLY A 201 -0.03 38.85 3.84
N GLU A 202 -1.06 39.62 4.19
CA GLU A 202 -2.32 39.65 3.42
C GLU A 202 -2.13 40.22 2.01
N VAL A 203 -1.21 41.18 1.83
CA VAL A 203 -0.89 41.75 0.51
C VAL A 203 -0.26 40.66 -0.37
N ALA A 204 0.68 39.90 0.20
CA ALA A 204 1.30 38.76 -0.49
C ALA A 204 0.29 37.66 -0.79
N ALA A 205 -0.60 37.33 0.14
CA ALA A 205 -1.67 36.36 -0.04
C ALA A 205 -2.60 36.77 -1.20
N ALA A 206 -3.03 38.03 -1.24
CA ALA A 206 -3.89 38.56 -2.31
C ALA A 206 -3.19 38.51 -3.67
N CYS A 207 -1.91 38.88 -3.75
CA CYS A 207 -1.13 38.79 -4.98
C CYS A 207 -0.93 37.32 -5.43
N ALA A 208 -0.66 36.41 -4.51
CA ALA A 208 -0.38 34.99 -4.80
C ALA A 208 -1.57 34.25 -5.44
N ILE A 209 -2.80 34.66 -5.10
CA ILE A 209 -4.04 34.11 -5.69
C ILE A 209 -4.60 34.96 -6.84
N GLY A 210 -3.89 36.02 -7.24
CA GLY A 210 -4.29 36.89 -8.35
C GLY A 210 -5.41 37.89 -8.04
N ALA A 211 -5.76 38.08 -6.76
CA ALA A 211 -6.71 39.13 -6.34
C ALA A 211 -6.15 40.53 -6.55
N LEU A 212 -4.83 40.68 -6.40
CA LEU A 212 -4.08 41.85 -6.82
C LEU A 212 -3.08 41.44 -7.91
N SER A 213 -2.85 42.34 -8.87
CA SER A 213 -1.72 42.20 -9.78
C SER A 213 -0.39 42.42 -9.06
N HIS A 214 0.74 41.98 -9.63
CA HIS A 214 2.07 42.27 -9.06
C HIS A 214 2.31 43.78 -8.89
N ALA A 215 1.83 44.60 -9.83
CA ALA A 215 1.94 46.05 -9.76
C ALA A 215 1.12 46.62 -8.58
N ASP A 216 -0.12 46.16 -8.41
CA ASP A 216 -0.98 46.61 -7.31
C ASP A 216 -0.51 46.10 -5.95
N GLY A 217 -0.10 44.84 -5.85
CA GLY A 217 0.48 44.27 -4.63
C GLY A 217 1.76 44.99 -4.21
N MET A 218 2.67 45.24 -5.17
CA MET A 218 3.91 45.99 -4.91
C MET A 218 3.62 47.45 -4.57
N ARG A 219 2.60 48.07 -5.18
CA ARG A 219 2.15 49.43 -4.84
C ARG A 219 1.76 49.52 -3.37
N VAL A 220 0.96 48.56 -2.87
CA VAL A 220 0.61 48.50 -1.45
C VAL A 220 1.88 48.31 -0.60
N ALA A 221 2.69 47.29 -0.91
CA ALA A 221 3.88 46.97 -0.13
C ALA A 221 4.90 48.12 -0.05
N ALA A 222 5.12 48.86 -1.14
CA ALA A 222 6.08 49.97 -1.21
C ALA A 222 5.53 51.29 -0.65
N LEU A 223 4.33 51.70 -1.05
CA LEU A 223 3.80 53.01 -0.65
C LEU A 223 3.34 53.01 0.81
N TRP A 224 2.75 51.90 1.30
CA TRP A 224 2.35 51.85 2.70
C TRP A 224 3.55 51.86 3.64
N SER A 225 4.69 51.28 3.22
CA SER A 225 5.85 51.06 4.09
C SER A 225 6.72 52.31 4.09
N SER A 226 6.80 52.99 2.95
CA SER A 226 7.28 54.38 2.86
C SER A 226 6.48 55.33 3.76
N ALA A 227 5.14 55.22 3.77
CA ALA A 227 4.33 56.00 4.69
C ALA A 227 4.61 55.64 6.16
N GLN A 228 4.71 54.35 6.50
CA GLN A 228 5.06 53.89 7.85
C GLN A 228 6.45 54.36 8.30
N ALA A 229 7.43 54.46 7.40
CA ALA A 229 8.78 54.93 7.73
C ALA A 229 8.76 56.36 8.30
N THR A 230 7.78 57.19 7.93
CA THR A 230 7.60 58.54 8.50
C THR A 230 7.19 58.55 9.99
N LEU A 231 6.75 57.40 10.50
CA LEU A 231 6.36 57.18 11.89
C LEU A 231 7.46 56.51 12.74
N ALA A 232 8.62 56.20 12.14
CA ALA A 232 9.71 55.54 12.84
C ALA A 232 10.14 56.32 14.11
N GLY A 233 10.36 55.58 15.20
CA GLY A 233 10.75 56.12 16.50
C GLY A 233 9.63 56.74 17.33
N ARG A 234 8.38 56.76 16.84
CA ARG A 234 7.22 57.30 17.59
C ARG A 234 6.55 56.28 18.51
N GLY A 235 6.77 54.98 18.28
CA GLY A 235 6.17 53.92 19.08
C GLY A 235 6.87 52.58 18.90
N ASP A 236 6.51 51.63 19.77
CA ASP A 236 7.11 50.30 19.86
C ASP A 236 6.04 49.20 19.84
N MET A 237 6.52 47.96 19.65
CA MET A 237 5.70 46.75 19.72
C MET A 237 6.37 45.71 20.62
N ILE A 238 5.57 44.99 21.42
CA ILE A 238 6.02 43.86 22.23
C ILE A 238 5.16 42.62 21.97
N SER A 239 5.80 41.46 21.95
CA SER A 239 5.15 40.16 21.98
C SER A 239 4.95 39.71 23.43
N VAL A 240 3.71 39.36 23.77
CA VAL A 240 3.26 38.99 25.10
C VAL A 240 2.68 37.56 25.03
N PRO A 241 3.33 36.57 25.67
CA PRO A 241 2.89 35.17 25.62
C PRO A 241 1.75 34.91 26.64
N LEU A 242 0.63 35.62 26.50
CA LEU A 242 -0.55 35.50 27.37
C LEU A 242 -1.84 35.52 26.53
N PRO A 243 -2.96 34.95 27.05
CA PRO A 243 -4.26 35.04 26.40
C PRO A 243 -4.75 36.48 26.24
N VAL A 244 -5.49 36.75 25.15
CA VAL A 244 -5.99 38.11 24.84
C VAL A 244 -6.83 38.73 25.94
N ALA A 245 -7.65 37.95 26.66
CA ALA A 245 -8.45 38.44 27.77
C ALA A 245 -7.58 38.97 28.92
N GLU A 246 -6.47 38.28 29.18
CA GLU A 246 -5.52 38.63 30.24
C GLU A 246 -4.69 39.87 29.86
N VAL A 247 -4.29 40.00 28.60
CA VAL A 247 -3.63 41.21 28.09
C VAL A 247 -4.60 42.40 28.14
N ARG A 248 -5.86 42.24 27.69
CA ARG A 248 -6.88 43.31 27.79
C ARG A 248 -7.06 43.82 29.22
N ALA A 249 -7.08 42.93 30.20
CA ALA A 249 -7.15 43.32 31.61
C ALA A 249 -5.95 44.17 32.04
N ARG A 250 -4.73 43.83 31.59
CA ARG A 250 -3.50 44.60 31.90
C ARG A 250 -3.41 45.95 31.18
N LEU A 251 -4.05 46.08 30.02
CA LEU A 251 -4.16 47.33 29.29
C LEU A 251 -5.25 48.27 29.83
N THR A 252 -6.18 47.75 30.65
CA THR A 252 -7.31 48.53 31.17
C THR A 252 -6.79 49.70 32.03
N GLY A 253 -7.19 50.92 31.68
CA GLY A 253 -6.76 52.14 32.38
C GLY A 253 -5.39 52.68 31.96
N ARG A 254 -4.69 52.02 31.02
CA ARG A 254 -3.48 52.56 30.40
C ARG A 254 -3.84 53.27 29.10
N GLU A 255 -3.54 54.55 29.02
CA GLU A 255 -3.44 55.24 27.74
C GLU A 255 -2.13 54.84 27.06
N GLY A 256 -2.01 55.02 25.75
CA GLY A 256 -0.74 54.70 25.09
C GLY A 256 -0.78 53.48 24.18
N LEU A 257 -1.63 52.49 24.50
CA LEU A 257 -1.44 51.10 24.09
C LEU A 257 -2.67 50.53 23.37
N ASP A 258 -2.42 49.84 22.26
CA ASP A 258 -3.39 49.10 21.47
C ASP A 258 -2.98 47.63 21.38
N ILE A 259 -3.95 46.73 21.23
CA ILE A 259 -3.66 45.35 20.80
C ILE A 259 -3.37 45.41 19.31
N GLY A 260 -2.12 45.14 18.92
CA GLY A 260 -1.71 45.15 17.52
C GLY A 260 -2.05 43.84 16.79
N ALA A 261 -1.93 42.70 17.46
CA ALA A 261 -2.25 41.41 16.87
C ALA A 261 -2.60 40.35 17.93
N VAL A 262 -3.45 39.40 17.55
CA VAL A 262 -3.73 38.16 18.29
C VAL A 262 -3.37 37.00 17.37
N ASN A 263 -2.18 36.44 17.57
CA ASN A 263 -1.58 35.44 16.68
C ASN A 263 -1.96 34.01 17.02
N GLY A 264 -2.36 33.75 18.26
CA GLY A 264 -2.78 32.44 18.72
C GLY A 264 -3.40 32.53 20.11
N PRO A 265 -3.78 31.39 20.73
CA PRO A 265 -4.49 31.36 22.01
C PRO A 265 -3.74 32.07 23.15
N SER A 266 -2.40 32.08 23.08
CA SER A 266 -1.50 32.67 24.06
C SER A 266 -0.43 33.56 23.45
N TRP A 267 -0.67 34.14 22.26
CA TRP A 267 0.31 34.98 21.56
C TRP A 267 -0.32 36.31 21.13
N VAL A 268 -0.05 37.37 21.90
CA VAL A 268 -0.60 38.71 21.65
C VAL A 268 0.51 39.72 21.42
N ILE A 269 0.34 40.58 20.44
CA ILE A 269 1.21 41.73 20.19
C ILE A 269 0.54 42.99 20.70
N VAL A 270 1.25 43.75 21.53
CA VAL A 270 0.81 45.08 21.98
C VAL A 270 1.66 46.13 21.29
N SER A 271 1.00 47.14 20.72
CA SER A 271 1.60 48.25 19.99
C SER A 271 1.26 49.57 20.68
N GLY A 272 2.17 50.53 20.73
CA GLY A 272 1.84 51.83 21.30
C GLY A 272 3.02 52.76 21.51
N ASP A 273 2.81 53.78 22.34
CA ASP A 273 3.83 54.78 22.67
C ASP A 273 5.03 54.09 23.34
N SER A 274 6.26 54.45 22.94
CA SER A 274 7.48 53.78 23.41
C SER A 274 7.62 53.74 24.94
N ALA A 275 7.21 54.82 25.62
CA ALA A 275 7.22 54.88 27.08
C ALA A 275 6.22 53.90 27.71
N ALA A 276 4.97 53.91 27.25
CA ALA A 276 3.92 53.04 27.76
C ALA A 276 4.24 51.55 27.50
N VAL A 277 4.82 51.24 26.33
CA VAL A 277 5.27 49.88 26.00
C VAL A 277 6.42 49.44 26.90
N ALA A 278 7.36 50.34 27.22
CA ALA A 278 8.46 50.04 28.13
C ALA A 278 7.96 49.76 29.56
N GLU A 279 7.01 50.54 30.06
CA GLU A 279 6.38 50.33 31.36
C GLU A 279 5.64 48.99 31.40
N LEU A 280 4.80 48.68 30.41
CA LEU A 280 4.10 47.40 30.34
C LEU A 280 5.09 46.22 30.30
N LEU A 281 6.17 46.34 29.52
CA LEU A 281 7.20 45.30 29.44
C LEU A 281 7.88 45.06 30.79
N ALA A 282 8.17 46.13 31.54
CA ALA A 282 8.76 46.04 32.86
C ALA A 282 7.81 45.35 33.85
N ASP A 283 6.53 45.74 33.85
CA ASP A 283 5.50 45.14 34.70
C ASP A 283 5.31 43.65 34.40
N LEU A 284 5.18 43.29 33.11
CA LEU A 284 5.09 41.90 32.68
C LEU A 284 6.32 41.08 33.09
N THR A 285 7.52 41.66 32.96
CA THR A 285 8.76 40.99 33.36
C THR A 285 8.82 40.79 34.88
N ALA A 286 8.37 41.77 35.66
CA ALA A 286 8.28 41.66 37.12
C ALA A 286 7.30 40.56 37.56
N ASP A 287 6.21 40.37 36.80
CA ASP A 287 5.24 39.29 36.99
C ASP A 287 5.72 37.92 36.46
N GLY A 288 6.96 37.83 35.96
CA GLY A 288 7.53 36.58 35.43
C GLY A 288 7.11 36.22 34.00
N VAL A 289 6.40 37.11 33.31
CA VAL A 289 5.96 36.91 31.92
C VAL A 289 7.13 37.23 30.97
N ARG A 290 7.47 36.29 30.08
CA ARG A 290 8.58 36.43 29.13
C ARG A 290 8.22 37.26 27.88
N ALA A 291 7.72 38.48 28.09
CA ALA A 291 7.43 39.41 27.00
C ALA A 291 8.72 39.93 26.35
N ARG A 292 8.67 40.28 25.06
CA ARG A 292 9.85 40.70 24.28
C ARG A 292 9.51 41.83 23.32
N ARG A 293 10.42 42.79 23.14
CA ARG A 293 10.31 43.81 22.08
C ARG A 293 10.47 43.19 20.70
N ILE A 294 9.71 43.72 19.74
CA ILE A 294 9.83 43.39 18.32
C ILE A 294 10.62 44.51 17.65
N PRO A 295 11.76 44.21 16.99
CA PRO A 295 12.65 45.23 16.42
C PRO A 295 12.11 45.77 15.09
N VAL A 296 11.02 46.55 15.16
CA VAL A 296 10.42 47.26 14.01
C VAL A 296 10.63 48.77 14.12
N GLY A 297 10.70 49.31 15.35
CA GLY A 297 10.89 50.74 15.60
C GLY A 297 9.68 51.61 15.24
N LEU A 298 8.48 51.01 15.11
CA LEU A 298 7.21 51.71 14.93
C LEU A 298 6.07 50.89 15.55
N ALA A 299 4.96 51.56 15.89
CA ALA A 299 3.75 50.95 16.45
C ALA A 299 2.67 50.70 15.38
N ALA A 300 2.83 49.62 14.59
CA ALA A 300 1.84 49.21 13.60
C ALA A 300 0.56 48.68 14.29
N HIS A 301 -0.57 48.67 13.58
CA HIS A 301 -1.85 48.21 14.11
C HIS A 301 -2.27 48.97 15.38
N SER A 302 -2.02 50.29 15.38
CA SER A 302 -2.31 51.19 16.49
C SER A 302 -2.79 52.55 15.97
N ARG A 303 -3.24 53.43 16.87
CA ARG A 303 -3.59 54.82 16.54
C ARG A 303 -2.50 55.63 15.84
N HIS A 304 -1.24 55.24 15.94
CA HIS A 304 -0.16 55.92 15.19
C HIS A 304 -0.40 55.90 13.68
N ILE A 305 -1.10 54.89 13.17
CA ILE A 305 -1.41 54.76 11.74
C ILE A 305 -2.44 55.82 11.28
N ASP A 306 -3.19 56.44 12.20
CA ASP A 306 -4.14 57.51 11.86
C ASP A 306 -3.41 58.73 11.26
N ASP A 307 -2.15 59.00 11.65
CA ASP A 307 -1.31 60.10 11.15
C ASP A 307 -1.01 59.99 9.64
N ILE A 308 -1.03 58.78 9.09
CA ILE A 308 -0.71 58.51 7.68
C ILE A 308 -1.94 58.14 6.85
N ARG A 309 -3.13 58.23 7.43
CA ARG A 309 -4.40 57.81 6.80
C ARG A 309 -4.62 58.43 5.42
N ASP A 310 -4.58 59.76 5.33
CA ASP A 310 -4.93 60.48 4.10
C ASP A 310 -3.92 60.17 2.99
N ARG A 311 -2.63 60.02 3.36
CA ARG A 311 -1.59 59.61 2.44
C ARG A 311 -1.85 58.21 1.89
N LEU A 312 -2.13 57.24 2.76
CA LEU A 312 -2.44 55.86 2.33
C LEU A 312 -3.64 55.79 1.40
N LEU A 313 -4.72 56.49 1.74
CA LEU A 313 -5.93 56.50 0.91
C LEU A 313 -5.68 57.10 -0.47
N ALA A 314 -4.89 58.16 -0.57
CA ALA A 314 -4.53 58.78 -1.85
C ALA A 314 -3.60 57.87 -2.67
N ASP A 315 -2.57 57.30 -2.04
CA ASP A 315 -1.57 56.47 -2.71
C ASP A 315 -2.16 55.18 -3.29
N LEU A 316 -3.12 54.58 -2.57
CA LEU A 316 -3.74 53.31 -2.91
C LEU A 316 -5.08 53.46 -3.65
N ALA A 317 -5.57 54.68 -3.89
CA ALA A 317 -6.79 54.92 -4.67
C ALA A 317 -6.80 54.24 -6.06
N PRO A 318 -5.66 54.11 -6.78
CA PRO A 318 -5.65 53.48 -8.11
C PRO A 318 -5.73 51.95 -8.14
N LEU A 319 -5.80 51.26 -7.00
CA LEU A 319 -5.83 49.80 -6.96
C LEU A 319 -7.03 49.24 -7.73
N THR A 320 -6.83 48.07 -8.36
CA THR A 320 -7.86 47.36 -9.12
C THR A 320 -8.05 45.91 -8.65
N PRO A 321 -8.53 45.68 -7.41
CA PRO A 321 -8.74 44.33 -6.90
C PRO A 321 -9.84 43.59 -7.64
N VAL A 322 -9.69 42.27 -7.75
CA VAL A 322 -10.68 41.39 -8.40
C VAL A 322 -11.10 40.24 -7.49
N SER A 323 -12.32 39.72 -7.70
CA SER A 323 -12.79 38.52 -7.02
C SER A 323 -12.02 37.28 -7.49
N THR A 324 -11.74 36.37 -6.57
CA THR A 324 -11.03 35.11 -6.84
C THR A 324 -11.83 33.93 -6.31
N VAL A 325 -11.57 32.74 -6.86
CA VAL A 325 -12.23 31.49 -6.42
C VAL A 325 -11.56 30.86 -5.21
N VAL A 326 -10.31 31.23 -4.91
CA VAL A 326 -9.60 30.75 -3.72
C VAL A 326 -10.07 31.58 -2.51
N PRO A 327 -10.64 30.94 -1.46
CA PRO A 327 -11.07 31.65 -0.26
C PRO A 327 -9.93 32.45 0.37
N PHE A 328 -10.16 33.76 0.54
CA PHE A 328 -9.27 34.68 1.23
C PHE A 328 -9.81 34.94 2.64
N HIS A 329 -9.12 34.41 3.66
CA HIS A 329 -9.46 34.64 5.06
C HIS A 329 -8.75 35.89 5.56
N SER A 330 -9.53 36.95 5.71
CA SER A 330 -9.04 38.23 6.23
C SER A 330 -8.83 38.13 7.73
N THR A 331 -7.78 38.77 8.23
CA THR A 331 -7.50 38.98 9.66
C THR A 331 -8.01 40.33 10.15
N VAL A 332 -8.61 41.12 9.27
CA VAL A 332 -9.24 42.42 9.56
C VAL A 332 -10.75 42.26 9.76
N THR A 333 -11.35 41.32 9.03
CA THR A 333 -12.79 41.02 9.06
C THR A 333 -13.02 39.60 9.61
N GLU A 334 -14.23 39.30 10.05
CA GLU A 334 -14.55 38.00 10.66
C GLU A 334 -14.84 36.96 9.57
N GLY A 335 -13.78 36.38 9.00
CA GLY A 335 -13.86 35.21 8.11
C GLY A 335 -13.53 35.49 6.64
N PRO A 336 -14.08 34.69 5.70
CA PRO A 336 -13.78 34.82 4.28
C PRO A 336 -14.32 36.13 3.71
N LEU A 337 -13.52 36.78 2.87
CA LEU A 337 -13.80 38.08 2.25
C LEU A 337 -13.76 37.95 0.72
N ASP A 338 -14.70 38.59 0.02
CA ASP A 338 -14.60 38.77 -1.43
C ASP A 338 -13.43 39.72 -1.74
N THR A 339 -12.46 39.23 -2.50
CA THR A 339 -11.21 39.93 -2.78
C THR A 339 -11.37 41.19 -3.63
N ALA A 340 -12.53 41.39 -4.28
CA ALA A 340 -12.86 42.67 -4.90
C ALA A 340 -12.94 43.84 -3.88
N ALA A 341 -13.11 43.54 -2.59
CA ALA A 341 -13.19 44.53 -1.52
C ALA A 341 -11.82 45.01 -1.00
N LEU A 342 -10.70 44.53 -1.55
CA LEU A 342 -9.33 44.86 -1.13
C LEU A 342 -8.86 46.25 -1.62
N ASP A 343 -9.70 47.26 -1.44
CA ASP A 343 -9.47 48.65 -1.86
C ASP A 343 -8.53 49.43 -0.92
N ALA A 344 -8.27 50.70 -1.24
CA ALA A 344 -7.45 51.59 -0.39
C ALA A 344 -7.94 51.68 1.07
N ARG A 345 -9.27 51.63 1.28
CA ARG A 345 -9.86 51.70 2.63
C ARG A 345 -9.64 50.41 3.38
N TYR A 346 -9.67 49.26 2.69
CA TYR A 346 -9.32 47.97 3.26
C TYR A 346 -7.88 47.98 3.76
N TRP A 347 -6.91 48.39 2.94
CA TRP A 347 -5.50 48.38 3.33
C TRP A 347 -5.18 49.36 4.47
N PHE A 348 -5.87 50.51 4.52
CA PHE A 348 -5.81 51.38 5.71
C PHE A 348 -6.32 50.65 6.96
N ARG A 349 -7.50 50.00 6.88
CA ARG A 349 -8.05 49.22 8.01
C ARG A 349 -7.11 48.07 8.42
N ASN A 350 -6.52 47.37 7.45
CA ASN A 350 -5.55 46.31 7.70
C ASN A 350 -4.37 46.81 8.53
N LEU A 351 -3.78 47.95 8.13
CA LEU A 351 -2.64 48.51 8.83
C LEU A 351 -2.99 49.12 10.19
N ARG A 352 -4.20 49.65 10.32
CA ARG A 352 -4.66 50.39 11.50
C ARG A 352 -5.23 49.52 12.61
N ASN A 353 -5.99 48.49 12.25
CA ASN A 353 -6.74 47.67 13.20
C ASN A 353 -5.92 46.47 13.69
N PRO A 354 -6.31 45.86 14.83
CA PRO A 354 -5.69 44.64 15.32
C PRO A 354 -5.76 43.50 14.31
N VAL A 355 -4.67 42.75 14.13
CA VAL A 355 -4.63 41.53 13.31
C VAL A 355 -5.28 40.38 14.09
N ARG A 356 -6.41 39.86 13.63
CA ARG A 356 -7.20 38.78 14.26
C ARG A 356 -6.81 37.40 13.70
N PHE A 357 -5.53 37.06 13.76
CA PHE A 357 -4.97 35.87 13.09
C PHE A 357 -5.37 34.54 13.75
N ASP A 358 -5.49 34.48 15.09
CA ASP A 358 -6.01 33.30 15.81
C ASP A 358 -7.43 32.96 15.34
N GLU A 359 -8.33 33.95 15.27
CA GLU A 359 -9.71 33.77 14.84
C GLU A 359 -9.79 33.26 13.39
N ALA A 360 -9.00 33.83 12.47
CA ALA A 360 -8.94 33.38 11.08
C ALA A 360 -8.42 31.93 10.97
N THR A 361 -7.42 31.56 11.77
CA THR A 361 -6.84 30.21 11.80
C THR A 361 -7.82 29.20 12.39
N ARG A 362 -8.53 29.54 13.47
CA ARG A 362 -9.60 28.69 14.03
C ARG A 362 -10.65 28.36 12.99
N GLY A 363 -11.14 29.37 12.26
CA GLY A 363 -12.13 29.18 11.21
C GLY A 363 -11.64 28.25 10.08
N LEU A 364 -10.34 28.26 9.77
CA LEU A 364 -9.74 27.34 8.80
C LEU A 364 -9.59 25.92 9.35
N VAL A 365 -9.23 25.77 10.63
CA VAL A 365 -9.14 24.45 11.28
C VAL A 365 -10.53 23.80 11.38
N GLU A 366 -11.54 24.56 11.79
CA GLU A 366 -12.94 24.11 11.87
C GLU A 366 -13.51 23.69 10.51
N GLN A 367 -12.99 24.27 9.43
CA GLN A 367 -13.32 23.86 8.06
C GLN A 367 -12.61 22.58 7.61
N ASP A 368 -11.87 21.86 8.46
CA ASP A 368 -11.15 20.60 8.18
C ASP A 368 -10.09 20.74 7.08
N HIS A 369 -9.30 21.83 7.14
CA HIS A 369 -8.06 21.95 6.37
C HIS A 369 -6.92 21.18 7.06
N GLY A 370 -6.23 20.31 6.32
CA GLY A 370 -5.27 19.35 6.88
C GLY A 370 -3.80 19.78 6.86
N VAL A 371 -3.44 20.81 6.09
CA VAL A 371 -2.05 21.28 5.95
C VAL A 371 -2.02 22.81 5.95
N PHE A 372 -1.21 23.41 6.82
CA PHE A 372 -0.94 24.85 6.87
C PHE A 372 0.51 25.10 6.49
N ALA A 373 0.74 25.64 5.30
CA ALA A 373 2.08 25.95 4.79
C ALA A 373 2.38 27.45 4.96
N GLU A 374 3.31 27.78 5.85
CA GLU A 374 3.81 29.15 6.01
C GLU A 374 4.74 29.50 4.85
N ILE A 375 4.29 30.41 3.98
CA ILE A 375 4.97 30.87 2.79
C ILE A 375 5.92 32.00 3.16
N SER A 376 7.13 31.66 3.58
CA SER A 376 8.07 32.63 4.14
C SER A 376 9.55 32.22 4.02
N PRO A 377 10.47 33.21 4.07
CA PRO A 377 11.92 32.94 4.11
C PRO A 377 12.40 32.40 5.46
N HIS A 378 11.53 32.40 6.47
CA HIS A 378 11.74 31.79 7.77
C HIS A 378 10.41 31.66 8.53
N PRO A 379 10.11 30.53 9.17
CA PRO A 379 8.84 30.35 9.86
C PRO A 379 8.77 31.20 11.12
N VAL A 380 7.72 32.00 11.28
CA VAL A 380 7.50 32.88 12.45
C VAL A 380 6.09 32.75 13.04
N LEU A 381 5.13 32.19 12.30
CA LEU A 381 3.76 31.96 12.75
C LEU A 381 3.47 30.48 13.06
N THR A 382 4.31 29.56 12.60
CA THR A 382 4.12 28.11 12.81
C THR A 382 3.76 27.70 14.24
N VAL A 383 4.42 28.26 15.26
CA VAL A 383 4.11 27.97 16.67
C VAL A 383 2.71 28.44 17.04
N ALA A 384 2.32 29.64 16.63
CA ALA A 384 1.01 30.20 16.96
C ALA A 384 -0.12 29.43 16.24
N VAL A 385 0.09 29.02 14.99
CA VAL A 385 -0.83 28.16 14.24
C VAL A 385 -0.95 26.79 14.90
N GLN A 386 0.17 26.18 15.33
CA GLN A 386 0.16 24.89 16.03
C GLN A 386 -0.60 24.99 17.36
N ASP A 387 -0.38 26.04 18.16
CA ASP A 387 -1.11 26.27 19.41
C ASP A 387 -2.63 26.40 19.16
N THR A 388 -3.04 27.06 18.07
CA THR A 388 -4.46 27.15 17.70
C THR A 388 -5.03 25.78 17.30
N ILE A 389 -4.29 24.97 16.54
CA ILE A 389 -4.69 23.61 16.15
C ILE A 389 -4.84 22.72 17.39
N ASP A 390 -3.85 22.74 18.29
CA ASP A 390 -3.85 21.95 19.52
C ASP A 390 -5.00 22.37 20.45
N ALA A 391 -5.29 23.67 20.56
CA ALA A 391 -6.42 24.18 21.36
C ALA A 391 -7.80 23.77 20.81
N LEU A 392 -7.88 23.33 19.56
CA LEU A 392 -9.10 22.83 18.92
C LEU A 392 -9.11 21.29 18.78
N ASP A 393 -8.13 20.58 19.35
CA ASP A 393 -7.91 19.15 19.12
C ASP A 393 -7.84 18.77 17.62
N GLY A 394 -7.33 19.70 16.81
CA GLY A 394 -7.18 19.55 15.37
C GLY A 394 -6.05 18.57 14.99
N ARG A 395 -6.16 17.97 13.80
CA ARG A 395 -5.17 16.99 13.29
C ARG A 395 -4.33 17.51 12.12
N ALA A 396 -4.36 18.81 11.89
CA ALA A 396 -3.65 19.43 10.78
C ALA A 396 -2.14 19.52 11.05
N VAL A 397 -1.34 19.51 9.98
CA VAL A 397 0.11 19.71 10.07
C VAL A 397 0.49 21.15 9.73
N VAL A 398 1.48 21.69 10.43
CA VAL A 398 2.01 23.03 10.18
C VAL A 398 3.42 22.94 9.62
N LEU A 399 3.65 23.59 8.48
CA LEU A 399 4.89 23.53 7.73
C LEU A 399 5.42 24.94 7.51
N GLY A 400 6.75 25.09 7.50
CA GLY A 400 7.42 26.31 7.03
C GLY A 400 8.02 26.10 5.65
N THR A 401 8.10 27.11 4.80
CA THR A 401 8.60 26.93 3.43
C THR A 401 10.12 26.73 3.37
N ILE A 402 10.90 27.72 3.83
CA ILE A 402 12.36 27.62 3.99
C ILE A 402 12.79 28.19 5.34
N ARG A 403 14.01 27.89 5.78
CA ARG A 403 14.54 28.31 7.08
C ARG A 403 15.82 29.13 6.95
N ARG A 404 16.05 29.99 7.95
CA ARG A 404 17.26 30.81 8.07
C ARG A 404 18.50 29.94 8.05
N ARG A 405 19.48 30.32 7.22
CA ARG A 405 20.81 29.69 7.14
C ARG A 405 20.79 28.20 6.76
N GLU A 406 19.69 27.72 6.19
CA GLU A 406 19.62 26.43 5.52
C GLU A 406 19.64 26.65 4.00
N ALA A 407 20.13 25.67 3.25
CA ALA A 407 20.07 25.70 1.79
C ALA A 407 18.60 25.68 1.32
N GLY A 408 18.17 26.74 0.64
CA GLY A 408 16.83 27.00 0.16
C GLY A 408 16.23 25.84 -0.63
N PRO A 409 16.90 25.29 -1.66
CA PRO A 409 16.39 24.15 -2.42
C PRO A 409 16.09 22.92 -1.55
N ARG A 410 17.02 22.56 -0.66
CA ARG A 410 16.86 21.40 0.25
C ARG A 410 15.77 21.65 1.29
N SER A 411 15.73 22.85 1.87
CA SER A 411 14.71 23.24 2.85
C SER A 411 13.32 23.21 2.20
N PHE A 412 13.18 23.78 1.00
CA PHE A 412 11.94 23.77 0.22
C PHE A 412 11.47 22.36 -0.14
N LEU A 413 12.35 21.51 -0.68
CA LEU A 413 12.01 20.12 -1.01
C LEU A 413 11.63 19.30 0.23
N GLY A 414 12.25 19.57 1.39
CA GLY A 414 11.85 18.96 2.66
C GLY A 414 10.45 19.37 3.09
N SER A 415 10.10 20.65 2.94
CA SER A 415 8.76 21.17 3.22
C SER A 415 7.71 20.60 2.25
N LEU A 416 8.06 20.50 0.96
CA LEU A 416 7.23 19.89 -0.06
C LEU A 416 7.00 18.40 0.23
N ALA A 417 8.05 17.69 0.66
CA ALA A 417 7.97 16.31 1.11
C ALA A 417 7.06 16.14 2.32
N ALA A 418 7.16 17.05 3.30
CA ALA A 418 6.31 17.03 4.49
C ALA A 418 4.83 17.26 4.14
N ALA A 419 4.53 18.18 3.21
CA ALA A 419 3.19 18.37 2.68
C ALA A 419 2.69 17.10 1.96
N TYR A 420 3.52 16.52 1.08
CA TYR A 420 3.20 15.32 0.32
C TYR A 420 2.89 14.12 1.23
N VAL A 421 3.73 13.81 2.22
CA VAL A 421 3.49 12.66 3.11
C VAL A 421 2.28 12.86 4.03
N SER A 422 1.88 14.11 4.25
CA SER A 422 0.71 14.49 5.04
C SER A 422 -0.59 14.50 4.22
N GLY A 423 -0.52 14.28 2.90
CA GLY A 423 -1.69 14.13 2.04
C GLY A 423 -1.84 15.19 0.95
N ALA A 424 -0.99 16.22 0.90
CA ALA A 424 -1.03 17.19 -0.20
C ALA A 424 -0.72 16.51 -1.54
N ARG A 425 -1.30 17.04 -2.62
CA ARG A 425 -0.93 16.66 -3.99
C ARG A 425 0.32 17.45 -4.39
N VAL A 426 1.32 16.77 -4.92
CA VAL A 426 2.58 17.36 -5.37
C VAL A 426 2.92 16.78 -6.73
N ASP A 427 3.26 17.64 -7.68
CA ASP A 427 3.93 17.26 -8.93
C ASP A 427 5.45 17.27 -8.70
N TRP A 428 5.99 16.07 -8.47
CA TRP A 428 7.42 15.89 -8.25
C TRP A 428 8.25 16.01 -9.53
N THR A 429 7.62 15.94 -10.71
CA THR A 429 8.36 16.08 -11.99
C THR A 429 8.89 17.50 -12.18
N ALA A 430 8.22 18.49 -11.58
CA ALA A 430 8.65 19.89 -11.56
C ALA A 430 9.98 20.13 -10.82
N ALA A 431 10.42 19.20 -9.95
CA ALA A 431 11.71 19.29 -9.27
C ALA A 431 12.91 19.01 -10.19
N PHE A 432 12.68 18.64 -11.46
CA PHE A 432 13.70 18.26 -12.44
C PHE A 432 13.65 19.12 -13.72
N PRO A 433 13.95 20.44 -13.65
CA PRO A 433 13.86 21.38 -14.78
C PRO A 433 14.84 21.14 -15.96
N GLY A 434 15.63 20.04 -15.96
CA GLY A 434 16.75 19.82 -16.89
C GLY A 434 16.55 18.85 -18.07
N GLY A 435 15.34 18.31 -18.29
CA GLY A 435 15.06 17.53 -19.51
C GLY A 435 15.81 16.20 -19.68
N ALA A 436 16.39 15.64 -18.61
CA ALA A 436 16.98 14.30 -18.67
C ALA A 436 15.93 13.29 -19.15
N GLU A 437 16.19 12.56 -20.23
CA GLU A 437 15.20 11.67 -20.83
C GLU A 437 14.75 10.61 -19.81
N PRO A 438 13.43 10.34 -19.70
CA PRO A 438 12.94 9.28 -18.84
C PRO A 438 13.62 7.96 -19.16
N VAL A 439 14.02 7.24 -18.11
CA VAL A 439 14.57 5.89 -18.23
C VAL A 439 13.48 4.87 -17.95
N ALA A 440 13.54 3.74 -18.66
CA ALA A 440 12.62 2.64 -18.41
C ALA A 440 12.92 2.04 -17.03
N LEU A 441 12.02 2.27 -16.08
CA LEU A 441 12.09 1.63 -14.77
C LEU A 441 11.63 0.17 -14.89
N PRO A 442 12.15 -0.73 -14.03
CA PRO A 442 11.69 -2.11 -14.00
C PRO A 442 10.19 -2.10 -13.74
N GLU A 443 9.42 -2.79 -14.59
CA GLU A 443 7.96 -2.78 -14.54
C GLU A 443 7.48 -2.98 -13.10
N SER A 444 6.64 -2.06 -12.64
CA SER A 444 5.86 -2.26 -11.43
C SER A 444 4.96 -3.46 -11.69
N GLY A 445 5.39 -4.67 -11.30
CA GLY A 445 4.54 -5.85 -11.27
C GLY A 445 3.18 -5.45 -10.71
N SER A 446 2.12 -5.71 -11.48
CA SER A 446 0.84 -5.03 -11.38
C SER A 446 0.09 -5.38 -10.09
N ASP A 447 0.40 -4.69 -8.99
CA ASP A 447 -0.42 -4.73 -7.77
C ASP A 447 -1.80 -4.07 -8.02
N ALA A 448 -1.91 -3.17 -9.00
CA ALA A 448 -3.11 -2.36 -9.26
C ALA A 448 -4.29 -3.11 -9.89
N THR A 449 -4.04 -4.16 -10.68
CA THR A 449 -5.10 -4.99 -11.31
C THR A 449 -5.65 -6.05 -10.35
N VAL A 450 -4.85 -6.48 -9.38
CA VAL A 450 -5.20 -7.53 -8.41
C VAL A 450 -6.12 -6.94 -7.32
N ALA A 451 -5.81 -5.74 -6.81
CA ALA A 451 -6.63 -5.05 -5.79
C ALA A 451 -8.06 -4.71 -6.25
N ALA A 452 -8.22 -4.29 -7.51
CA ALA A 452 -9.55 -3.98 -8.08
C ALA A 452 -10.46 -5.23 -8.19
N ALA A 453 -9.86 -6.43 -8.27
CA ALA A 453 -10.55 -7.71 -8.24
C ALA A 453 -10.81 -8.23 -6.81
N GLY A 454 -10.50 -7.44 -5.77
CA GLY A 454 -10.60 -7.84 -4.37
C GLY A 454 -9.48 -8.77 -3.90
N LEU A 455 -8.38 -8.86 -4.66
CA LEU A 455 -7.24 -9.71 -4.36
C LEU A 455 -6.08 -8.85 -3.80
N LEU A 456 -5.31 -9.39 -2.87
CA LEU A 456 -4.08 -8.83 -2.33
C LEU A 456 -2.88 -9.41 -3.07
N ALA A 457 -1.77 -8.68 -3.15
CA ALA A 457 -0.51 -9.26 -3.62
C ALA A 457 0.03 -10.25 -2.57
N ALA A 458 0.40 -11.47 -2.99
CA ALA A 458 0.88 -12.49 -2.05
C ALA A 458 2.33 -12.27 -1.60
N GLY A 459 3.09 -11.41 -2.26
CA GLY A 459 4.45 -11.03 -1.81
C GLY A 459 5.50 -12.14 -1.89
N HIS A 460 5.26 -13.22 -2.66
CA HIS A 460 6.12 -14.40 -2.71
C HIS A 460 6.45 -14.78 -4.17
N PRO A 461 7.69 -15.24 -4.49
CA PRO A 461 8.09 -15.52 -5.87
C PRO A 461 7.23 -16.55 -6.61
N LEU A 462 6.61 -17.49 -5.90
CA LEU A 462 5.75 -18.54 -6.46
C LEU A 462 4.24 -18.28 -6.31
N LEU A 463 3.84 -17.20 -5.61
CA LEU A 463 2.43 -16.86 -5.37
C LEU A 463 2.17 -15.41 -5.84
N GLY A 464 1.19 -15.24 -6.73
CA GLY A 464 0.88 -13.93 -7.30
C GLY A 464 -0.14 -13.14 -6.48
N ALA A 465 -1.14 -13.81 -5.90
CA ALA A 465 -2.23 -13.15 -5.20
C ALA A 465 -2.74 -13.93 -3.99
N ALA A 466 -3.36 -13.23 -3.05
CA ALA A 466 -4.00 -13.75 -1.84
C ALA A 466 -5.39 -13.13 -1.67
N VAL A 467 -6.36 -13.85 -1.10
CA VAL A 467 -7.69 -13.32 -0.83
C VAL A 467 -8.30 -13.99 0.40
N GLU A 468 -8.96 -13.20 1.23
CA GLU A 468 -9.77 -13.70 2.33
C GLU A 468 -11.15 -14.14 1.80
N LEU A 469 -11.57 -15.34 2.19
CA LEU A 469 -12.84 -15.92 1.80
C LEU A 469 -13.94 -15.40 2.74
N ALA A 470 -14.89 -14.66 2.18
CA ALA A 470 -15.94 -13.98 2.95
C ALA A 470 -16.90 -14.92 3.70
N GLU A 471 -17.00 -16.19 3.30
CA GLU A 471 -17.92 -17.16 3.92
C GLU A 471 -17.48 -17.59 5.32
N ASP A 472 -16.18 -17.85 5.50
CA ASP A 472 -15.65 -18.49 6.71
C ASP A 472 -14.43 -17.77 7.31
N GLY A 473 -13.88 -16.74 6.67
CA GLY A 473 -12.62 -16.11 7.12
C GLY A 473 -11.39 -16.99 6.86
N GLY A 474 -11.52 -17.97 5.97
CA GLY A 474 -10.40 -18.68 5.38
C GLY A 474 -9.63 -17.81 4.39
N TRP A 475 -8.48 -18.30 3.93
CA TRP A 475 -7.61 -17.59 2.98
C TRP A 475 -7.28 -18.47 1.79
N LEU A 476 -7.11 -17.84 0.63
CA LEU A 476 -6.67 -18.48 -0.59
C LEU A 476 -5.48 -17.72 -1.17
N PHE A 477 -4.35 -18.40 -1.29
CA PHE A 477 -3.19 -17.92 -2.03
C PHE A 477 -3.14 -18.62 -3.38
N THR A 478 -2.82 -17.90 -4.44
CA THR A 478 -2.81 -18.43 -5.81
C THR A 478 -1.54 -18.02 -6.55
N GLY A 479 -1.03 -18.94 -7.37
CA GLY A 479 0.18 -18.75 -8.15
C GLY A 479 0.16 -19.51 -9.47
N ARG A 480 1.12 -19.20 -10.34
CA ARG A 480 1.33 -19.91 -11.60
C ARG A 480 2.80 -20.31 -11.69
N LEU A 481 3.05 -21.60 -11.84
CA LEU A 481 4.38 -22.17 -11.98
C LEU A 481 4.61 -22.55 -13.44
N SER A 482 5.74 -22.15 -14.00
CA SER A 482 6.20 -22.64 -15.30
C SER A 482 7.72 -22.76 -15.26
N ALA A 483 8.30 -23.74 -15.96
CA ALA A 483 9.76 -23.89 -16.06
C ALA A 483 10.37 -22.68 -16.80
N ALA A 484 9.62 -22.02 -17.69
CA ALA A 484 10.05 -20.78 -18.32
C ALA A 484 10.21 -19.62 -17.30
N GLN A 485 9.32 -19.52 -16.31
CA GLN A 485 9.37 -18.47 -15.28
C GLN A 485 10.23 -18.86 -14.08
N HIS A 486 10.39 -20.15 -13.81
CA HIS A 486 11.16 -20.69 -12.69
C HIS A 486 12.07 -21.82 -13.20
N PRO A 487 13.15 -21.51 -13.96
CA PRO A 487 13.98 -22.51 -14.64
C PRO A 487 14.54 -23.56 -13.69
N TRP A 488 14.80 -23.18 -12.43
CA TRP A 488 15.37 -24.08 -11.44
C TRP A 488 14.46 -25.24 -11.04
N LEU A 489 13.15 -25.15 -11.26
CA LEU A 489 12.23 -26.26 -11.01
C LEU A 489 12.47 -27.47 -11.94
N ALA A 490 13.05 -27.24 -13.13
CA ALA A 490 13.34 -28.31 -14.08
C ALA A 490 14.42 -29.27 -13.59
N GLY A 491 15.27 -28.84 -12.65
CA GLY A 491 16.39 -29.61 -12.12
C GLY A 491 15.99 -30.72 -11.14
N HIS A 492 14.72 -30.89 -10.78
CA HIS A 492 14.28 -31.92 -9.83
C HIS A 492 13.49 -33.02 -10.56
N THR A 493 14.16 -34.13 -10.87
CA THR A 493 13.59 -35.22 -11.67
C THR A 493 13.53 -36.52 -10.86
N VAL A 494 12.39 -37.22 -10.91
CA VAL A 494 12.19 -38.53 -10.26
C VAL A 494 11.69 -39.52 -11.31
N LEU A 495 12.41 -40.62 -11.49
CA LEU A 495 12.15 -41.66 -12.49
C LEU A 495 11.91 -41.09 -13.91
N GLY A 496 12.72 -40.09 -14.29
CA GLY A 496 12.67 -39.44 -15.60
C GLY A 496 11.57 -38.39 -15.79
N ARG A 497 10.83 -38.02 -14.73
CA ARG A 497 9.80 -36.96 -14.78
C ARG A 497 10.18 -35.78 -13.91
N THR A 498 9.94 -34.55 -14.36
CA THR A 498 10.11 -33.35 -13.54
C THR A 498 9.02 -33.27 -12.48
N VAL A 499 9.44 -33.14 -11.22
CA VAL A 499 8.55 -33.23 -10.05
C VAL A 499 8.81 -32.04 -9.16
N LEU A 500 7.74 -31.38 -8.71
CA LEU A 500 7.87 -30.32 -7.73
C LEU A 500 8.37 -30.92 -6.40
N PRO A 501 9.53 -30.50 -5.87
CA PRO A 501 10.06 -31.04 -4.63
C PRO A 501 9.15 -30.66 -3.46
N SER A 502 9.08 -31.53 -2.45
CA SER A 502 8.28 -31.29 -1.25
C SER A 502 8.70 -30.02 -0.49
N SER A 503 9.97 -29.60 -0.64
CA SER A 503 10.49 -28.34 -0.10
C SER A 503 9.76 -27.10 -0.63
N VAL A 504 9.21 -27.15 -1.85
CA VAL A 504 8.35 -26.08 -2.39
C VAL A 504 7.03 -26.03 -1.63
N LEU A 505 6.42 -27.18 -1.33
CA LEU A 505 5.17 -27.23 -0.56
C LEU A 505 5.38 -26.70 0.86
N VAL A 506 6.52 -27.03 1.48
CA VAL A 506 6.94 -26.50 2.79
C VAL A 506 7.07 -24.98 2.72
N GLU A 507 7.80 -24.44 1.75
CA GLU A 507 8.00 -22.99 1.63
C GLU A 507 6.69 -22.22 1.40
N LEU A 508 5.82 -22.72 0.51
CA LEU A 508 4.52 -22.10 0.24
C LEU A 508 3.63 -22.03 1.48
N THR A 509 3.67 -23.07 2.31
CA THR A 509 2.85 -23.16 3.52
C THR A 509 3.45 -22.36 4.68
N LEU A 510 4.79 -22.29 4.79
CA LEU A 510 5.47 -21.39 5.72
C LEU A 510 5.21 -19.93 5.39
N HIS A 511 5.20 -19.57 4.10
CA HIS A 511 4.83 -18.23 3.66
C HIS A 511 3.40 -17.88 4.08
N ALA A 512 2.43 -18.76 3.80
CA ALA A 512 1.05 -18.57 4.21
C ALA A 512 0.89 -18.49 5.74
N ALA A 513 1.64 -19.29 6.51
CA ALA A 513 1.66 -19.23 7.96
C ALA A 513 2.19 -17.88 8.47
N SER A 514 3.29 -17.38 7.90
CA SER A 514 3.89 -16.09 8.25
C SER A 514 2.93 -14.91 7.98
N GLU A 515 2.26 -14.91 6.82
CA GLU A 515 1.27 -13.87 6.47
C GLU A 515 0.08 -13.85 7.44
N LEU A 516 -0.30 -15.01 7.98
CA LEU A 516 -1.41 -15.17 8.91
C LEU A 516 -1.01 -15.10 10.39
N GLY A 517 0.28 -14.91 10.70
CA GLY A 517 0.78 -14.86 12.07
C GLY A 517 0.81 -16.22 12.78
N CYS A 518 0.73 -17.33 12.06
CA CYS A 518 0.89 -18.66 12.62
C CYS A 518 2.37 -18.98 12.82
N ALA A 519 2.76 -19.34 14.05
CA ALA A 519 4.15 -19.57 14.41
C ALA A 519 4.72 -20.91 13.90
N ARG A 520 3.84 -21.87 13.58
CA ARG A 520 4.22 -23.27 13.31
C ARG A 520 3.25 -23.97 12.36
N ILE A 521 3.78 -24.91 11.57
CA ILE A 521 2.99 -25.96 10.93
C ILE A 521 3.14 -27.24 11.76
N GLU A 522 2.04 -27.70 12.34
CA GLU A 522 1.97 -28.90 13.17
C GLU A 522 2.22 -30.14 12.32
N GLU A 523 1.57 -30.21 11.16
CA GLU A 523 1.66 -31.32 10.22
C GLU A 523 1.46 -30.82 8.79
N LEU A 524 2.25 -31.34 7.85
CA LEU A 524 2.06 -31.17 6.41
C LEU A 524 2.36 -32.51 5.72
N THR A 525 1.33 -33.14 5.19
CA THR A 525 1.42 -34.44 4.50
C THR A 525 1.16 -34.25 3.01
N GLN A 526 2.08 -34.72 2.20
CA GLN A 526 1.94 -34.81 0.75
C GLN A 526 1.31 -36.17 0.39
N HIS A 527 0.13 -36.12 -0.21
CA HIS A 527 -0.63 -37.31 -0.63
C HIS A 527 -0.29 -37.74 -2.05
N LEU A 528 -0.09 -36.76 -2.93
CA LEU A 528 0.14 -36.99 -4.36
C LEU A 528 1.31 -36.16 -4.86
N PRO A 529 2.10 -36.69 -5.79
CA PRO A 529 3.17 -35.94 -6.42
C PRO A 529 2.62 -34.81 -7.31
N VAL A 530 3.30 -33.66 -7.32
CA VAL A 530 3.01 -32.61 -8.31
C VAL A 530 3.98 -32.82 -9.46
N VAL A 531 3.50 -33.41 -10.54
CA VAL A 531 4.30 -33.61 -11.76
C VAL A 531 4.24 -32.37 -12.63
N PHE A 532 5.40 -31.87 -13.01
CA PHE A 532 5.54 -30.75 -13.92
C PHE A 532 5.48 -31.27 -15.36
N ALA A 533 4.41 -30.96 -16.09
CA ALA A 533 4.37 -31.17 -17.54
C ALA A 533 5.10 -30.02 -18.26
N GLU A 534 5.33 -30.11 -19.58
CA GLU A 534 5.94 -29.03 -20.36
C GLU A 534 5.14 -27.71 -20.32
N ASP A 535 3.87 -27.77 -19.91
CA ASP A 535 2.98 -26.62 -19.71
C ASP A 535 3.08 -26.00 -18.30
N ALA A 536 2.54 -24.80 -18.13
CA ALA A 536 2.42 -24.17 -16.83
C ALA A 536 1.40 -24.88 -15.92
N LEU A 537 1.46 -24.61 -14.62
CA LEU A 537 0.60 -25.15 -13.59
C LEU A 537 0.02 -24.02 -12.75
N CYS A 538 -1.30 -24.03 -12.53
CA CYS A 538 -1.92 -23.17 -11.54
C CYS A 538 -1.84 -23.84 -10.16
N LEU A 539 -1.48 -23.08 -9.14
CA LEU A 539 -1.34 -23.52 -7.77
C LEU A 539 -2.29 -22.72 -6.87
N GLN A 540 -2.91 -23.40 -5.91
CA GLN A 540 -3.66 -22.79 -4.82
C GLN A 540 -3.25 -23.34 -3.46
N VAL A 541 -3.04 -22.46 -2.50
CA VAL A 541 -2.89 -22.81 -1.07
C VAL A 541 -4.11 -22.26 -0.35
N ARG A 542 -5.01 -23.14 0.08
CA ARG A 542 -6.20 -22.81 0.86
C ARG A 542 -5.89 -22.99 2.34
N ILE A 543 -6.11 -21.95 3.11
CA ILE A 543 -6.08 -21.97 4.57
C ILE A 543 -7.53 -21.86 5.08
N GLY A 544 -7.94 -22.78 5.95
CA GLY A 544 -9.27 -22.76 6.55
C GLY A 544 -9.45 -21.65 7.59
N PRO A 545 -10.68 -21.50 8.11
CA PRO A 545 -10.94 -20.69 9.28
C PRO A 545 -10.11 -21.17 10.48
N VAL A 546 -9.96 -20.29 11.46
CA VAL A 546 -9.44 -20.66 12.78
C VAL A 546 -10.48 -21.52 13.50
N ASP A 547 -10.04 -22.66 14.04
CA ASP A 547 -10.88 -23.50 14.89
C ASP A 547 -10.79 -23.08 16.38
N ASP A 548 -11.57 -23.73 17.23
CA ASP A 548 -11.63 -23.43 18.68
C ASP A 548 -10.27 -23.61 19.39
N ALA A 549 -9.32 -24.33 18.79
CA ALA A 549 -7.99 -24.56 19.31
C ALA A 549 -6.95 -23.57 18.75
N GLY A 550 -7.36 -22.59 17.95
CA GLY A 550 -6.44 -21.64 17.29
C GLY A 550 -5.67 -22.25 16.12
N ALA A 551 -6.12 -23.40 15.60
CA ALA A 551 -5.50 -24.08 14.48
C ALA A 551 -6.25 -23.81 13.17
N ARG A 552 -5.52 -23.89 12.04
CA ARG A 552 -6.07 -23.71 10.70
C ARG A 552 -5.68 -24.88 9.81
N ARG A 553 -6.63 -25.37 9.02
CA ARG A 553 -6.37 -26.45 8.06
C ARG A 553 -5.74 -25.91 6.79
N ILE A 554 -4.76 -26.63 6.26
CA ILE A 554 -4.03 -26.33 5.03
C ILE A 554 -4.48 -27.30 3.94
N GLY A 555 -4.69 -26.80 2.73
CA GLY A 555 -4.81 -27.62 1.52
C GLY A 555 -4.01 -27.01 0.39
N VAL A 556 -3.14 -27.79 -0.24
CA VAL A 556 -2.40 -27.38 -1.44
C VAL A 556 -2.98 -28.10 -2.65
N PHE A 557 -3.40 -27.32 -3.64
CA PHE A 557 -4.06 -27.78 -4.85
C PHE A 557 -3.30 -27.33 -6.08
N ALA A 558 -3.30 -28.16 -7.11
CA ALA A 558 -2.75 -27.80 -8.40
C ALA A 558 -3.59 -28.33 -9.55
N ARG A 559 -3.44 -27.69 -10.70
CA ARG A 559 -3.97 -28.18 -11.99
C ARG A 559 -3.10 -27.72 -13.15
N PRO A 560 -3.08 -28.46 -14.28
CA PRO A 560 -2.45 -27.99 -15.51
C PRO A 560 -3.11 -26.69 -16.01
N ASP A 561 -2.28 -25.76 -16.47
CA ASP A 561 -2.70 -24.50 -17.09
C ASP A 561 -2.97 -24.73 -18.59
N SER A 562 -4.15 -25.25 -18.92
CA SER A 562 -4.56 -25.50 -20.30
C SER A 562 -5.08 -24.20 -20.92
N VAL A 563 -4.24 -23.56 -21.74
CA VAL A 563 -4.62 -22.35 -22.48
C VAL A 563 -5.69 -22.71 -23.52
N GLY A 564 -6.92 -22.19 -23.35
CA GLY A 564 -7.98 -22.24 -24.37
C GLY A 564 -9.22 -23.10 -24.08
N ALA A 565 -9.28 -23.82 -22.95
CA ALA A 565 -10.53 -24.44 -22.49
C ALA A 565 -11.28 -23.49 -21.55
N ALA A 566 -12.55 -23.19 -21.82
CA ALA A 566 -13.39 -22.33 -20.97
C ALA A 566 -13.54 -22.84 -19.52
N GLN A 567 -13.12 -24.09 -19.25
CA GLN A 567 -12.94 -24.66 -17.92
C GLN A 567 -11.60 -25.42 -17.93
N GLY A 568 -10.61 -24.96 -17.17
CA GLY A 568 -9.39 -25.74 -16.94
C GLY A 568 -9.70 -27.08 -16.27
N GLY A 569 -8.76 -28.04 -16.35
CA GLY A 569 -8.91 -29.36 -15.74
C GLY A 569 -9.21 -29.33 -14.22
N PRO A 570 -9.63 -30.47 -13.62
CA PRO A 570 -10.00 -30.52 -12.22
C PRO A 570 -8.82 -30.19 -11.30
N TRP A 571 -9.08 -29.49 -10.20
CA TRP A 571 -8.10 -29.26 -9.14
C TRP A 571 -7.77 -30.58 -8.45
N THR A 572 -6.48 -30.91 -8.36
CA THR A 572 -5.99 -32.06 -7.61
C THR A 572 -5.40 -31.57 -6.29
N ARG A 573 -5.75 -32.23 -5.19
CA ARG A 573 -5.18 -31.92 -3.87
C ARG A 573 -3.91 -32.72 -3.67
N HIS A 574 -2.79 -32.04 -3.49
CA HIS A 574 -1.47 -32.67 -3.37
C HIS A 574 -0.99 -32.76 -1.93
N ALA A 575 -1.36 -31.80 -1.07
CA ALA A 575 -0.99 -31.84 0.33
C ALA A 575 -2.10 -31.32 1.24
N THR A 576 -2.12 -31.79 2.47
CA THR A 576 -2.94 -31.26 3.57
C THR A 576 -2.10 -31.05 4.81
N GLY A 577 -2.52 -30.14 5.67
CA GLY A 577 -1.81 -29.91 6.92
C GLY A 577 -2.62 -29.13 7.93
N ILE A 578 -1.96 -28.82 9.04
CA ILE A 578 -2.48 -28.02 10.15
C ILE A 578 -1.41 -27.02 10.55
N MET A 579 -1.78 -25.75 10.66
CA MET A 579 -0.94 -24.71 11.26
C MET A 579 -1.55 -24.22 12.57
N ALA A 580 -0.69 -23.79 13.48
CA ALA A 580 -1.07 -23.30 14.80
C ALA A 580 -0.39 -21.97 15.11
N GLU A 581 -1.08 -21.14 15.87
CA GLU A 581 -0.55 -19.86 16.38
C GLU A 581 0.48 -20.05 17.50
N THR A 582 0.43 -21.18 18.21
CA THR A 582 1.32 -21.45 19.34
C THR A 582 2.70 -21.87 18.83
N ALA A 583 3.73 -21.18 19.33
CA ALA A 583 5.11 -21.58 19.08
C ALA A 583 5.40 -22.95 19.71
N GLY A 584 6.02 -23.85 18.95
CA GLY A 584 6.47 -25.14 19.44
C GLY A 584 7.67 -25.02 20.40
N PRO A 585 8.13 -26.15 20.97
CA PRO A 585 9.36 -26.17 21.75
C PRO A 585 10.54 -25.67 20.91
N ALA A 586 11.46 -24.94 21.55
CA ALA A 586 12.68 -24.47 20.88
C ALA A 586 13.49 -25.67 20.40
N ALA A 587 13.94 -25.64 19.15
CA ALA A 587 14.80 -26.65 18.59
C ALA A 587 16.15 -26.70 19.33
N ALA A 588 16.82 -27.85 19.25
CA ALA A 588 18.11 -28.04 19.90
C ALA A 588 19.16 -27.06 19.33
N PRO A 589 19.95 -26.38 20.19
CA PRO A 589 20.98 -25.45 19.75
C PRO A 589 22.09 -26.15 18.96
N GLU A 590 22.82 -25.38 18.14
CA GLU A 590 24.01 -25.85 17.41
C GLU A 590 25.04 -26.40 18.42
N PRO A 591 25.71 -27.53 18.12
CA PRO A 591 26.78 -28.04 18.97
C PRO A 591 27.94 -27.05 19.07
N ALA A 592 28.72 -27.16 20.16
CA ALA A 592 29.89 -26.32 20.37
C ALA A 592 31.00 -26.67 19.36
N GLY A 593 31.06 -25.92 18.26
CA GLY A 593 32.02 -26.10 17.16
C GLY A 593 31.40 -26.76 15.94
N TRP A 594 31.81 -26.29 14.75
CA TRP A 594 31.30 -26.77 13.46
C TRP A 594 32.44 -27.09 12.49
N PRO A 595 32.52 -28.32 11.94
CA PRO A 595 31.76 -29.50 12.36
C PRO A 595 32.10 -29.92 13.81
N PRO A 596 31.27 -30.76 14.46
CA PRO A 596 31.56 -31.24 15.82
C PRO A 596 32.94 -31.91 15.93
N PRO A 597 33.70 -31.68 17.01
CA PRO A 597 34.98 -32.36 17.22
C PRO A 597 34.82 -33.89 17.21
N GLY A 598 35.57 -34.56 16.33
CA GLY A 598 35.49 -36.02 16.16
C GLY A 598 34.52 -36.49 15.08
N ALA A 599 33.84 -35.58 14.38
CA ALA A 599 33.01 -35.92 13.22
C ALA A 599 33.88 -36.41 12.05
N VAL A 600 33.40 -37.44 11.35
CA VAL A 600 34.06 -38.02 10.18
C VAL A 600 33.56 -37.31 8.94
N ALA A 601 34.46 -36.81 8.10
CA ALA A 601 34.08 -36.17 6.84
C ALA A 601 33.51 -37.20 5.86
N GLU A 602 32.33 -36.91 5.33
CA GLU A 602 31.67 -37.67 4.27
C GLU A 602 31.88 -36.96 2.93
N ASP A 603 31.95 -37.71 1.83
CA ASP A 603 31.95 -37.10 0.50
C ASP A 603 30.53 -36.62 0.14
N ALA A 604 30.35 -35.31 0.01
CA ALA A 604 29.08 -34.69 -0.36
C ALA A 604 28.55 -35.20 -1.72
N GLY A 605 29.42 -35.63 -2.64
CA GLY A 605 29.02 -36.24 -3.92
C GLY A 605 28.26 -37.55 -3.74
N THR A 606 28.62 -38.34 -2.71
CA THR A 606 28.03 -39.66 -2.44
C THR A 606 26.53 -39.60 -2.16
N ALA A 607 26.04 -38.55 -1.48
CA ALA A 607 24.61 -38.37 -1.23
C ALA A 607 23.81 -38.29 -2.54
N ARG A 608 24.30 -37.51 -3.51
CA ARG A 608 23.65 -37.33 -4.81
C ARG A 608 23.74 -38.59 -5.67
N ASP A 609 24.88 -39.29 -5.62
CA ASP A 609 25.06 -40.52 -6.38
C ASP A 609 24.14 -41.64 -5.87
N ARG A 610 23.91 -41.73 -4.56
CA ARG A 610 22.93 -42.65 -3.97
C ARG A 610 21.51 -42.31 -4.39
N LEU A 611 21.10 -41.05 -4.33
CA LEU A 611 19.78 -40.61 -4.82
C LEU A 611 19.60 -40.95 -6.32
N ARG A 612 20.63 -40.72 -7.14
CA ARG A 612 20.62 -41.05 -8.58
C ARG A 612 20.46 -42.55 -8.82
N ALA A 613 21.07 -43.40 -8.01
CA ALA A 613 20.94 -44.85 -8.14
C ALA A 613 19.49 -45.35 -7.98
N HIS A 614 18.64 -44.57 -7.30
CA HIS A 614 17.20 -44.85 -7.14
C HIS A 614 16.32 -44.00 -8.08
N GLY A 615 16.92 -43.39 -9.11
CA GLY A 615 16.21 -42.60 -10.12
C GLY A 615 15.79 -41.20 -9.69
N ILE A 616 16.37 -40.65 -8.61
CA ILE A 616 16.20 -39.25 -8.22
C ILE A 616 17.38 -38.46 -8.80
N GLU A 617 17.13 -37.73 -9.88
CA GLU A 617 18.10 -36.95 -10.62
C GLU A 617 17.97 -35.46 -10.27
N LEU A 618 19.00 -34.95 -9.60
CA LEU A 618 19.10 -33.56 -9.16
C LEU A 618 20.08 -32.79 -10.04
N GLY A 619 19.59 -31.75 -10.70
CA GLY A 619 20.33 -30.81 -11.52
C GLY A 619 21.23 -29.88 -10.70
N PRO A 620 22.04 -29.02 -11.36
CA PRO A 620 22.97 -28.13 -10.68
C PRO A 620 22.28 -27.13 -9.74
N GLU A 621 21.00 -26.84 -9.95
CA GLU A 621 20.19 -25.95 -9.13
C GLU A 621 19.92 -26.52 -7.73
N PHE A 622 19.95 -27.85 -7.60
CA PHE A 622 19.83 -28.58 -6.33
C PHE A 622 21.21 -29.09 -5.84
N GLY A 623 22.31 -28.61 -6.43
CA GLY A 623 23.66 -29.03 -6.09
C GLY A 623 24.26 -28.36 -4.85
N GLY A 624 23.44 -27.92 -3.88
CA GLY A 624 23.86 -27.00 -2.82
C GLY A 624 24.61 -27.61 -1.64
N LEU A 625 24.68 -28.95 -1.52
CA LEU A 625 25.42 -29.63 -0.46
C LEU A 625 26.94 -29.49 -0.70
N THR A 626 27.60 -28.63 0.07
CA THR A 626 29.03 -28.31 -0.09
C THR A 626 29.95 -29.08 0.86
N GLY A 627 29.42 -29.56 1.99
CA GLY A 627 30.17 -30.35 2.96
C GLY A 627 29.25 -31.21 3.83
N ALA A 628 29.73 -32.38 4.24
CA ALA A 628 28.97 -33.28 5.12
C ALA A 628 29.90 -34.01 6.10
N TRP A 629 29.41 -34.23 7.33
CA TRP A 629 30.13 -34.96 8.36
C TRP A 629 29.17 -35.84 9.16
N SER A 630 29.60 -37.04 9.52
CA SER A 630 28.86 -37.96 10.37
C SER A 630 29.45 -38.02 11.78
N PHE A 631 28.59 -37.96 12.80
CA PHE A 631 28.99 -38.08 14.19
C PHE A 631 27.83 -38.57 15.05
N ASP A 632 28.05 -39.61 15.85
CA ASP A 632 27.08 -40.16 16.82
C ASP A 632 25.66 -40.44 16.25
N GLY A 633 25.61 -40.99 15.02
CA GLY A 633 24.33 -41.29 14.36
C GLY A 633 23.59 -40.05 13.83
N GLU A 634 24.27 -38.93 13.69
CA GLU A 634 23.79 -37.68 13.09
C GLU A 634 24.65 -37.28 11.88
N VAL A 635 24.05 -36.50 10.98
CA VAL A 635 24.74 -35.90 9.83
C VAL A 635 24.67 -34.38 9.93
N PHE A 636 25.82 -33.74 9.79
CA PHE A 636 26.00 -32.30 9.77
C PHE A 636 26.32 -31.90 8.34
N ALA A 637 25.56 -30.97 7.77
CA ALA A 637 25.67 -30.57 6.38
C ALA A 637 25.88 -29.05 6.26
N GLU A 638 26.86 -28.65 5.47
CA GLU A 638 26.98 -27.27 4.99
C GLU A 638 26.35 -27.17 3.61
N VAL A 639 25.45 -26.20 3.46
CA VAL A 639 24.63 -26.06 2.28
C VAL A 639 24.65 -24.61 1.84
N ALA A 640 24.89 -24.36 0.56
CA ALA A 640 24.81 -23.03 -0.04
C ALA A 640 23.84 -23.06 -1.21
N LEU A 641 23.07 -21.98 -1.39
CA LEU A 641 22.16 -21.85 -2.51
C LEU A 641 22.96 -21.81 -3.81
N PRO A 642 22.77 -22.75 -4.74
CA PRO A 642 23.52 -22.74 -6.00
C PRO A 642 23.15 -21.52 -6.84
N SER A 643 24.13 -20.87 -7.48
CA SER A 643 23.86 -19.72 -8.37
C SER A 643 22.79 -19.99 -9.44
N PRO A 644 22.73 -21.20 -10.06
CA PRO A 644 21.65 -21.55 -11.00
C PRO A 644 20.23 -21.52 -10.40
N ALA A 645 20.08 -21.64 -9.07
CA ALA A 645 18.80 -21.53 -8.38
C ALA A 645 18.37 -20.06 -8.13
N GLY A 646 19.24 -19.09 -8.36
CA GLY A 646 18.96 -17.65 -8.20
C GLY A 646 19.37 -17.07 -6.83
N SER A 647 18.82 -15.89 -6.51
CA SER A 647 19.32 -15.05 -5.39
C SER A 647 18.71 -15.32 -4.01
N GLY A 648 17.75 -16.25 -3.89
CA GLY A 648 17.04 -16.52 -2.62
C GLY A 648 16.08 -15.40 -2.14
N ALA A 649 16.10 -14.22 -2.77
CA ALA A 649 15.29 -13.08 -2.38
C ALA A 649 13.78 -13.36 -2.51
N GLY A 650 13.01 -12.99 -1.47
CA GLY A 650 11.56 -13.15 -1.42
C GLY A 650 11.06 -14.49 -0.87
N TYR A 651 11.96 -15.45 -0.61
CA TYR A 651 11.62 -16.71 0.07
C TYR A 651 11.89 -16.62 1.57
N GLY A 652 11.08 -17.32 2.37
CA GLY A 652 11.39 -17.67 3.74
C GLY A 652 12.66 -18.54 3.78
N ILE A 653 12.58 -19.73 3.20
CA ILE A 653 13.73 -20.59 2.93
C ILE A 653 13.66 -21.05 1.47
N HIS A 654 14.71 -20.79 0.69
CA HIS A 654 14.69 -21.16 -0.73
C HIS A 654 14.51 -22.69 -0.87
N PRO A 655 13.55 -23.20 -1.66
CA PRO A 655 13.27 -24.64 -1.72
C PRO A 655 14.47 -25.50 -2.13
N ALA A 656 15.28 -25.03 -3.09
CA ALA A 656 16.51 -25.72 -3.48
C ALA A 656 17.57 -25.79 -2.36
N LEU A 657 17.59 -24.80 -1.46
CA LEU A 657 18.49 -24.77 -0.30
C LEU A 657 18.02 -25.78 0.76
N LEU A 658 16.73 -25.81 1.06
CA LEU A 658 16.14 -26.79 1.97
C LEU A 658 16.28 -28.22 1.43
N ASP A 659 16.02 -28.43 0.14
CA ASP A 659 16.18 -29.72 -0.52
C ASP A 659 17.63 -30.22 -0.48
N SER A 660 18.60 -29.31 -0.71
CA SER A 660 20.03 -29.62 -0.59
C SER A 660 20.43 -30.05 0.83
N ALA A 661 19.76 -29.55 1.87
CA ALA A 661 19.94 -30.03 3.24
C ALA A 661 19.35 -31.43 3.46
N LEU A 662 18.23 -31.76 2.83
CA LEU A 662 17.62 -33.10 2.89
C LEU A 662 18.47 -34.17 2.21
N GLN A 663 19.29 -33.82 1.22
CA GLN A 663 20.22 -34.77 0.58
C GLN A 663 21.15 -35.45 1.60
N ALA A 664 21.46 -34.80 2.72
CA ALA A 664 22.26 -35.36 3.80
C ALA A 664 21.67 -36.65 4.40
N VAL A 665 20.35 -36.85 4.28
CA VAL A 665 19.67 -38.09 4.70
C VAL A 665 20.19 -39.31 3.94
N ALA A 666 20.59 -39.16 2.67
CA ALA A 666 21.13 -40.26 1.87
C ALA A 666 22.46 -40.81 2.41
N LEU A 667 23.10 -40.10 3.35
CA LEU A 667 24.34 -40.53 4.00
C LEU A 667 24.07 -41.51 5.16
N PHE A 668 22.83 -41.61 5.67
CA PHE A 668 22.49 -42.63 6.66
C PHE A 668 22.53 -44.05 6.07
N PRO A 669 23.06 -45.04 6.81
CA PRO A 669 23.09 -46.43 6.34
C PRO A 669 21.72 -46.98 5.95
N ALA A 670 20.69 -46.73 6.77
CA ALA A 670 19.32 -47.20 6.51
C ALA A 670 18.73 -46.62 5.21
N ALA A 671 19.05 -45.36 4.87
CA ALA A 671 18.59 -44.72 3.64
C ALA A 671 19.28 -45.32 2.40
N ALA A 672 20.55 -45.74 2.53
CA ALA A 672 21.32 -46.34 1.43
C ALA A 672 20.86 -47.76 1.05
N GLU A 673 20.19 -48.47 1.97
CA GLU A 673 19.67 -49.83 1.75
C GLU A 673 18.20 -49.85 1.28
N SER A 674 17.56 -48.67 1.12
CA SER A 674 16.16 -48.53 0.70
C SER A 674 15.99 -48.53 -0.82
N ASP A 675 14.78 -48.77 -1.33
CA ASP A 675 14.44 -48.66 -2.76
C ASP A 675 14.25 -47.21 -3.25
N GLY A 676 14.83 -46.23 -2.53
CA GLY A 676 14.66 -44.79 -2.76
C GLY A 676 13.49 -44.19 -1.97
N TRP A 677 13.60 -42.91 -1.63
CA TRP A 677 12.66 -42.22 -0.74
C TRP A 677 12.42 -40.77 -1.13
N LEU A 678 11.28 -40.21 -0.69
CA LEU A 678 10.97 -38.78 -0.72
C LEU A 678 10.39 -38.34 0.63
N ALA A 679 10.57 -37.07 0.98
CA ALA A 679 9.91 -36.52 2.15
C ALA A 679 8.40 -36.41 1.90
N SER A 680 7.61 -37.19 2.65
CA SER A 680 6.17 -37.37 2.44
C SER A 680 5.32 -36.69 3.51
N SER A 681 5.82 -36.60 4.73
CA SER A 681 5.17 -35.90 5.84
C SER A 681 6.16 -35.12 6.67
N TRP A 682 5.74 -33.95 7.13
CA TRP A 682 6.53 -33.02 7.93
C TRP A 682 5.75 -32.63 9.17
N SER A 683 6.40 -32.64 10.33
CA SER A 683 5.78 -32.22 11.59
C SER A 683 6.69 -31.26 12.35
N GLY A 684 6.06 -30.30 13.03
CA GLY A 684 6.78 -29.30 13.80
C GLY A 684 7.67 -28.38 12.96
N LEU A 685 7.15 -27.92 11.82
CA LEU A 685 7.87 -26.97 10.97
C LEU A 685 7.80 -25.57 11.57
N ALA A 686 8.95 -24.90 11.66
CA ALA A 686 9.02 -23.50 12.03
C ALA A 686 10.13 -22.78 11.26
N LEU A 687 9.82 -21.55 10.84
CA LEU A 687 10.76 -20.62 10.21
C LEU A 687 11.10 -19.53 11.22
N HIS A 688 12.39 -19.36 11.50
CA HIS A 688 12.90 -18.45 12.53
C HIS A 688 13.62 -17.23 11.94
N ALA A 689 14.18 -17.39 10.73
CA ALA A 689 14.77 -16.32 9.94
C ALA A 689 14.53 -16.59 8.45
N ALA A 690 14.43 -15.53 7.64
CA ALA A 690 14.12 -15.63 6.21
C ALA A 690 15.29 -15.18 5.32
N GLY A 691 15.31 -15.65 4.06
CA GLY A 691 16.15 -15.12 2.99
C GLY A 691 17.65 -15.38 3.12
N VAL A 692 18.05 -16.48 3.77
CA VAL A 692 19.47 -16.83 3.95
C VAL A 692 20.03 -17.55 2.71
N PRO A 693 21.28 -17.25 2.28
CA PRO A 693 21.88 -17.88 1.11
C PRO A 693 22.64 -19.18 1.43
N ALA A 694 22.89 -19.47 2.71
CA ALA A 694 23.61 -20.65 3.16
C ALA A 694 23.15 -21.10 4.55
N LEU A 695 23.23 -22.40 4.81
CA LEU A 695 22.79 -23.06 6.03
C LEU A 695 23.83 -24.07 6.53
N ARG A 696 23.82 -24.24 7.85
CA ARG A 696 24.37 -25.38 8.56
C ARG A 696 23.20 -26.22 9.05
N ALA A 697 23.02 -27.40 8.47
CA ALA A 697 21.92 -28.29 8.78
C ALA A 697 22.41 -29.47 9.63
N ARG A 698 21.74 -29.70 10.75
CA ARG A 698 21.89 -30.90 11.59
C ARG A 698 20.70 -31.81 11.30
N VAL A 699 21.00 -33.01 10.82
CA VAL A 699 20.01 -34.05 10.50
C VAL A 699 20.23 -35.24 11.41
N ARG A 700 19.19 -35.69 12.10
CA ARG A 700 19.25 -36.79 13.06
C ARG A 700 18.16 -37.80 12.78
N ALA A 701 18.49 -39.08 12.77
CA ALA A 701 17.49 -40.15 12.70
C ALA A 701 16.61 -40.15 13.97
N THR A 702 15.29 -40.07 13.80
CA THR A 702 14.29 -40.16 14.87
C THR A 702 13.51 -41.48 14.85
N GLY A 703 13.66 -42.26 13.77
CA GLY A 703 13.13 -43.62 13.60
C GLY A 703 13.71 -44.27 12.33
N PRO A 704 13.24 -45.45 11.93
CA PRO A 704 13.71 -46.14 10.71
C PRO A 704 13.52 -45.30 9.44
N ASP A 705 12.37 -44.63 9.34
CA ASP A 705 11.95 -43.89 8.15
C ASP A 705 11.68 -42.40 8.48
N SER A 706 12.32 -41.86 9.52
CA SER A 706 12.06 -40.50 10.00
C SER A 706 13.33 -39.81 10.49
N VAL A 707 13.47 -38.53 10.15
CA VAL A 707 14.58 -37.67 10.59
C VAL A 707 14.06 -36.36 11.19
N SER A 708 14.84 -35.73 12.06
CA SER A 708 14.64 -34.32 12.45
C SER A 708 15.67 -33.44 11.73
N VAL A 709 15.29 -32.21 11.37
CA VAL A 709 16.16 -31.24 10.70
C VAL A 709 16.19 -29.95 11.51
N ALA A 710 17.37 -29.48 11.90
CA ALA A 710 17.57 -28.15 12.48
C ALA A 710 18.62 -27.40 11.68
N ALA A 711 18.31 -26.19 11.21
CA ALA A 711 19.20 -25.41 10.36
C ALA A 711 19.50 -24.04 10.96
N THR A 712 20.79 -23.69 11.00
CA THR A 712 21.30 -22.37 11.38
C THR A 712 21.95 -21.68 10.20
N ASP A 713 22.11 -20.35 10.27
CA ASP A 713 22.99 -19.62 9.36
C ASP A 713 24.47 -19.79 9.77
N LEU A 714 25.40 -19.23 8.99
CA LEU A 714 26.83 -19.39 9.24
C LEU A 714 27.33 -18.73 10.54
N VAL A 715 26.50 -17.89 11.18
CA VAL A 715 26.80 -17.27 12.48
C VAL A 715 26.09 -17.97 13.64
N GLY A 716 25.38 -19.08 13.37
CA GLY A 716 24.74 -19.94 14.36
C GLY A 716 23.34 -19.49 14.81
N ARG A 717 22.72 -18.53 14.11
CA ARG A 717 21.33 -18.16 14.38
C ARG A 717 20.41 -19.16 13.71
N GLN A 718 19.38 -19.59 14.42
CA GLN A 718 18.40 -20.53 13.90
C GLN A 718 17.60 -19.93 12.74
N VAL A 719 17.46 -20.71 11.66
CA VAL A 719 16.72 -20.34 10.45
C VAL A 719 15.49 -21.21 10.28
N PHE A 720 15.65 -22.53 10.39
CA PHE A 720 14.57 -23.50 10.13
C PHE A 720 14.64 -24.68 11.10
N SER A 721 13.49 -25.26 11.41
CA SER A 721 13.41 -26.53 12.14
C SER A 721 12.24 -27.37 11.66
N ALA A 722 12.45 -28.69 11.65
CA ALA A 722 11.44 -29.73 11.48
C ALA A 722 11.69 -30.83 12.53
N GLU A 723 10.69 -31.11 13.37
CA GLU A 723 10.80 -32.13 14.43
C GLU A 723 10.84 -33.54 13.84
N HIS A 724 9.97 -33.79 12.86
CA HIS A 724 9.89 -35.07 12.16
C HIS A 724 9.67 -34.86 10.67
N VAL A 725 10.47 -35.54 9.86
CA VAL A 725 10.38 -35.62 8.40
C VAL A 725 10.32 -37.09 8.06
N VAL A 726 9.14 -37.55 7.65
CA VAL A 726 8.90 -38.96 7.29
C VAL A 726 9.30 -39.18 5.84
N LEU A 727 10.18 -40.15 5.65
CA LEU A 727 10.72 -40.57 4.37
C LEU A 727 9.87 -41.73 3.86
N GLY A 728 9.05 -41.47 2.84
CA GLY A 728 8.20 -42.48 2.24
C GLY A 728 8.87 -43.12 1.02
N PRO A 729 8.53 -44.38 0.66
CA PRO A 729 8.99 -45.00 -0.57
C PRO A 729 8.52 -44.18 -1.78
N LEU A 730 9.24 -44.29 -2.91
CA LEU A 730 8.84 -43.63 -4.16
C LEU A 730 7.40 -44.02 -4.56
N PRO A 731 6.45 -43.07 -4.63
CA PRO A 731 5.08 -43.33 -5.05
C PRO A 731 5.01 -44.08 -6.40
N GLN A 732 4.17 -45.12 -6.48
CA GLN A 732 3.95 -45.90 -7.71
C GLN A 732 3.42 -45.06 -8.88
N GLU A 733 2.88 -43.87 -8.59
CA GLU A 733 2.40 -42.90 -9.58
C GLU A 733 3.53 -42.25 -10.39
N TYR A 734 4.77 -42.29 -9.90
CA TYR A 734 5.95 -41.95 -10.68
C TYR A 734 6.35 -43.07 -11.67
N VAL A 735 5.92 -44.31 -11.44
CA VAL A 735 6.34 -45.52 -12.18
C VAL A 735 5.43 -45.87 -13.37
N ARG A 736 4.16 -45.41 -13.41
CA ARG A 736 3.23 -45.73 -14.53
C ARG A 736 3.49 -44.86 -15.77
N ALA A 737 3.99 -45.48 -16.83
CA ALA A 737 4.06 -44.92 -18.19
C ALA A 737 2.66 -44.68 -18.80
N PRO A 738 2.43 -43.58 -19.55
CA PRO A 738 1.30 -43.46 -20.47
C PRO A 738 1.79 -43.60 -21.91
N HIS A 739 2.03 -44.83 -22.37
CA HIS A 739 1.91 -45.20 -23.77
C HIS A 739 1.09 -46.49 -23.87
N ALA A 740 -0.23 -46.31 -23.75
CA ALA A 740 -1.22 -47.16 -24.36
C ALA A 740 -2.35 -46.23 -24.80
N GLU A 741 -2.80 -46.38 -26.05
CA GLU A 741 -4.07 -45.83 -26.54
C GLU A 741 -5.17 -45.99 -25.48
N PRO A 742 -6.18 -45.10 -25.44
CA PRO A 742 -7.23 -45.15 -24.44
C PRO A 742 -8.08 -46.41 -24.62
N ALA A 743 -7.64 -47.52 -24.04
CA ALA A 743 -8.52 -48.56 -23.58
C ALA A 743 -9.25 -47.98 -22.37
N ALA A 744 -10.49 -47.54 -22.62
CA ALA A 744 -11.42 -47.08 -21.62
C ALA A 744 -11.48 -48.09 -20.45
N ARG A 745 -10.78 -47.76 -19.37
CA ARG A 745 -11.19 -48.15 -18.03
C ARG A 745 -11.92 -46.96 -17.43
N PRO A 746 -13.19 -47.09 -17.03
CA PRO A 746 -13.97 -45.95 -16.57
C PRO A 746 -13.35 -45.42 -15.28
N GLY A 747 -12.89 -44.16 -15.31
CA GLY A 747 -12.74 -43.37 -14.11
C GLY A 747 -14.14 -43.02 -13.54
N PRO A 748 -14.25 -42.68 -12.24
CA PRO A 748 -15.52 -42.38 -11.60
C PRO A 748 -16.02 -40.99 -12.01
N ALA A 749 -16.38 -40.86 -13.27
CA ALA A 749 -17.11 -39.73 -13.85
C ALA A 749 -18.09 -40.25 -14.92
N GLY A 750 -18.77 -41.33 -14.55
CA GLY A 750 -20.12 -41.65 -15.01
C GLY A 750 -20.86 -42.01 -13.74
N GLY A 751 -21.23 -40.98 -12.96
CA GLY A 751 -21.91 -41.17 -11.66
C GLY A 751 -23.08 -42.14 -11.83
N LEU A 752 -23.44 -42.85 -10.77
CA LEU A 752 -24.52 -43.84 -10.75
C LEU A 752 -25.76 -43.40 -11.55
N THR A 753 -26.12 -42.12 -11.51
CA THR A 753 -27.20 -41.48 -12.29
C THR A 753 -27.06 -41.62 -13.82
N ALA A 754 -25.85 -41.47 -14.37
CA ALA A 754 -25.60 -41.66 -15.81
C ALA A 754 -25.72 -43.13 -16.21
N ARG A 755 -25.17 -44.05 -15.39
CA ARG A 755 -25.31 -45.50 -15.60
C ARG A 755 -26.76 -45.97 -15.49
N LEU A 756 -27.55 -45.37 -14.60
CA LEU A 756 -28.98 -45.63 -14.48
C LEU A 756 -29.76 -45.09 -15.69
N GLY A 757 -29.38 -43.93 -16.23
CA GLY A 757 -30.01 -43.34 -17.42
C GLY A 757 -29.96 -44.23 -18.67
N GLU A 758 -28.91 -45.04 -18.82
CA GLU A 758 -28.66 -45.92 -19.98
C GLU A 758 -29.32 -47.30 -19.89
N LEU A 759 -29.84 -47.70 -18.72
CA LEU A 759 -30.43 -49.02 -18.50
C LEU A 759 -31.96 -49.01 -18.67
N PRO A 760 -32.61 -50.12 -19.06
CA PRO A 760 -34.06 -50.30 -18.94
C PRO A 760 -34.50 -50.30 -17.47
N GLU A 761 -35.73 -49.83 -17.17
CA GLU A 761 -36.26 -49.71 -15.79
C GLU A 761 -36.05 -50.95 -14.90
N PRO A 762 -36.27 -52.21 -15.37
CA PRO A 762 -36.04 -53.39 -14.54
C PRO A 762 -34.58 -53.58 -14.14
N ALA A 763 -33.65 -53.26 -15.04
CA ALA A 763 -32.21 -53.40 -14.82
C ALA A 763 -31.63 -52.27 -13.93
N ARG A 764 -32.32 -51.11 -13.87
CA ARG A 764 -31.97 -50.02 -12.94
C ARG A 764 -32.22 -50.42 -11.50
N ALA A 765 -33.38 -51.02 -11.22
CA ALA A 765 -33.75 -51.46 -9.88
C ALA A 765 -32.80 -52.55 -9.34
N GLU A 766 -32.40 -53.49 -10.20
CA GLU A 766 -31.44 -54.54 -9.85
C GLU A 766 -30.05 -53.98 -9.54
N LEU A 767 -29.56 -53.02 -10.36
CA LEU A 767 -28.27 -52.37 -10.14
C LEU A 767 -28.21 -51.59 -8.81
N VAL A 768 -29.27 -50.86 -8.46
CA VAL A 768 -29.32 -50.11 -7.18
C VAL A 768 -29.45 -51.06 -5.99
N LEU A 769 -30.18 -52.16 -6.14
CA LEU A 769 -30.26 -53.19 -5.09
C LEU A 769 -28.90 -53.83 -4.84
N ASP A 770 -28.15 -54.16 -5.88
CA ASP A 770 -26.82 -54.74 -5.75
C ASP A 770 -25.83 -53.75 -5.12
N LEU A 771 -25.91 -52.47 -5.49
CA LEU A 771 -25.14 -51.41 -4.85
C LEU A 771 -25.43 -51.32 -3.34
N VAL A 772 -26.71 -51.36 -2.94
CA VAL A 772 -27.09 -51.34 -1.52
C VAL A 772 -26.56 -52.59 -0.80
N ARG A 773 -26.64 -53.77 -1.41
CA ARG A 773 -26.12 -55.02 -0.83
C ARG A 773 -24.59 -55.01 -0.67
N GLU A 774 -23.87 -54.50 -1.66
CA GLU A 774 -22.40 -54.35 -1.61
C GLU A 774 -21.98 -53.43 -0.46
N HIS A 775 -22.60 -52.26 -0.35
CA HIS A 775 -22.27 -51.34 0.74
C HIS A 775 -22.77 -51.83 2.10
N THR A 776 -23.83 -52.62 2.14
CA THR A 776 -24.30 -53.32 3.35
C THR A 776 -23.27 -54.34 3.83
N ALA A 777 -22.80 -55.21 2.94
CA ALA A 777 -21.76 -56.18 3.23
C ALA A 777 -20.48 -55.50 3.74
N ALA A 778 -20.07 -54.46 3.04
CA ALA A 778 -18.88 -53.71 3.40
C ALA A 778 -19.04 -53.01 4.77
N ALA A 779 -20.22 -52.46 5.09
CA ALA A 779 -20.48 -51.82 6.38
C ALA A 779 -20.44 -52.83 7.55
N LEU A 780 -20.83 -54.07 7.30
CA LEU A 780 -20.71 -55.19 8.22
C LEU A 780 -19.30 -55.83 8.26
N GLY A 781 -18.34 -55.28 7.52
CA GLY A 781 -16.98 -55.80 7.45
C GLY A 781 -16.84 -57.13 6.69
N ARG A 782 -17.79 -57.44 5.79
CA ARG A 782 -17.75 -58.62 4.92
C ARG A 782 -17.16 -58.27 3.56
N ASP A 783 -16.35 -59.18 3.02
CA ASP A 783 -15.69 -58.98 1.72
C ASP A 783 -16.64 -59.13 0.52
N THR A 784 -17.80 -59.76 0.68
CA THR A 784 -18.77 -59.97 -0.41
C THR A 784 -20.23 -59.83 0.07
N ALA A 785 -21.09 -59.42 -0.86
CA ALA A 785 -22.55 -59.39 -0.66
C ALA A 785 -23.25 -60.74 -0.89
N ALA A 786 -22.50 -61.81 -1.19
CA ALA A 786 -23.06 -63.12 -1.48
C ALA A 786 -23.81 -63.68 -0.25
N GLY A 787 -25.12 -63.91 -0.40
CA GLY A 787 -25.99 -64.43 0.66
C GLY A 787 -26.80 -63.39 1.43
N LEU A 788 -26.73 -62.09 1.08
CA LEU A 788 -27.64 -61.06 1.61
C LEU A 788 -28.95 -61.02 0.81
N GLY A 789 -30.05 -61.44 1.43
CA GLY A 789 -31.39 -61.32 0.87
C GLY A 789 -31.79 -59.85 0.72
N GLY A 790 -32.58 -59.54 -0.33
CA GLY A 790 -33.08 -58.17 -0.53
C GLY A 790 -34.07 -57.73 0.55
N ASP A 791 -34.76 -58.70 1.14
CA ASP A 791 -35.81 -58.51 2.14
C ASP A 791 -35.34 -58.80 3.57
N ASP A 792 -34.05 -59.13 3.75
CA ASP A 792 -33.50 -59.39 5.08
C ASP A 792 -33.48 -58.08 5.89
N PRO A 793 -34.11 -58.02 7.08
CA PRO A 793 -34.11 -56.82 7.90
C PRO A 793 -32.68 -56.45 8.34
N PHE A 794 -32.30 -55.17 8.22
CA PHE A 794 -30.98 -54.70 8.65
C PHE A 794 -30.69 -55.03 10.14
N THR A 795 -31.73 -55.05 10.98
CA THR A 795 -31.63 -55.45 12.40
C THR A 795 -31.23 -56.92 12.58
N GLU A 796 -31.70 -57.82 11.71
CA GLU A 796 -31.33 -59.25 11.72
C GLU A 796 -29.95 -59.49 11.08
N LEU A 797 -29.49 -58.56 10.23
CA LEU A 797 -28.15 -58.55 9.64
C LEU A 797 -27.07 -57.98 10.57
N GLY A 798 -27.43 -57.49 11.76
CA GLY A 798 -26.48 -56.97 12.77
C GLY A 798 -26.22 -55.46 12.69
N PHE A 799 -27.14 -54.67 12.13
CA PHE A 799 -27.02 -53.22 12.12
C PHE A 799 -27.36 -52.59 13.47
N GLU A 800 -26.37 -51.90 14.06
CA GLU A 800 -26.51 -51.02 15.21
C GLU A 800 -26.36 -49.55 14.77
N SER A 801 -26.59 -48.58 15.67
CA SER A 801 -26.55 -47.15 15.32
C SER A 801 -25.25 -46.69 14.66
N LEU A 802 -24.11 -47.33 14.96
CA LEU A 802 -22.81 -47.02 14.34
C LEU A 802 -22.67 -47.61 12.92
N THR A 803 -23.10 -48.85 12.70
CA THR A 803 -23.07 -49.52 11.39
C THR A 803 -24.06 -48.89 10.41
N ALA A 804 -25.21 -48.42 10.89
CA ALA A 804 -26.17 -47.64 10.10
C ALA A 804 -25.58 -46.32 9.59
N VAL A 805 -24.78 -45.63 10.42
CA VAL A 805 -24.06 -44.40 10.01
C VAL A 805 -22.97 -44.71 9.00
N ALA A 806 -22.24 -45.82 9.15
CA ALA A 806 -21.22 -46.26 8.19
C ALA A 806 -21.84 -46.58 6.81
N LEU A 807 -22.95 -47.31 6.77
CA LEU A 807 -23.70 -47.57 5.53
C LEU A 807 -24.20 -46.27 4.90
N ARG A 808 -24.75 -45.35 5.70
CA ARG A 808 -25.20 -44.04 5.22
C ARG A 808 -24.08 -43.24 4.57
N ASN A 809 -22.92 -43.17 5.20
CA ASN A 809 -21.79 -42.41 4.68
C ASN A 809 -21.30 -42.98 3.34
N ARG A 810 -21.22 -44.31 3.24
CA ARG A 810 -20.79 -45.01 2.03
C ARG A 810 -21.79 -44.86 0.88
N LEU A 811 -23.09 -44.95 1.17
CA LEU A 811 -24.13 -44.71 0.16
C LEU A 811 -24.17 -43.24 -0.27
N ALA A 812 -23.98 -42.29 0.63
CA ALA A 812 -23.92 -40.87 0.28
C ALA A 812 -22.72 -40.56 -0.64
N GLU A 813 -21.58 -41.19 -0.38
CA GLU A 813 -20.39 -41.10 -1.24
C GLU A 813 -20.61 -41.76 -2.61
N ALA A 814 -21.21 -42.95 -2.66
CA ALA A 814 -21.43 -43.70 -3.90
C ALA A 814 -22.54 -43.10 -4.79
N THR A 815 -23.55 -42.46 -4.19
CA THR A 815 -24.72 -41.92 -4.90
C THR A 815 -24.65 -40.41 -5.11
N GLY A 816 -23.82 -39.68 -4.35
CA GLY A 816 -23.80 -38.22 -4.32
C GLY A 816 -25.01 -37.57 -3.63
N LEU A 817 -25.90 -38.36 -3.02
CA LEU A 817 -27.11 -37.88 -2.36
C LEU A 817 -26.86 -37.43 -0.92
N LYS A 818 -27.61 -36.41 -0.46
CA LYS A 818 -27.70 -36.05 0.96
C LYS A 818 -28.67 -37.02 1.67
N LEU A 819 -28.12 -38.06 2.30
CA LEU A 819 -28.90 -39.10 2.98
C LEU A 819 -29.02 -38.81 4.50
N ARG A 820 -30.22 -39.06 5.07
CA ARG A 820 -30.50 -38.89 6.51
C ARG A 820 -29.84 -39.97 7.36
N THR A 821 -29.53 -39.67 8.62
CA THR A 821 -28.89 -40.62 9.55
C THR A 821 -29.78 -41.80 9.96
N THR A 822 -31.09 -41.68 9.82
CA THR A 822 -32.10 -42.70 10.14
C THR A 822 -32.41 -43.67 8.99
N LEU A 823 -31.73 -43.53 7.84
CA LEU A 823 -32.04 -44.20 6.58
C LEU A 823 -32.25 -45.73 6.69
N ALA A 824 -31.38 -46.43 7.43
CA ALA A 824 -31.47 -47.88 7.61
C ALA A 824 -32.63 -48.32 8.52
N PHE A 825 -33.21 -47.40 9.30
CA PHE A 825 -34.39 -47.65 10.14
C PHE A 825 -35.69 -47.23 9.43
N ASP A 826 -35.63 -46.16 8.64
CA ASP A 826 -36.75 -45.67 7.82
C ASP A 826 -37.05 -46.64 6.67
N TYR A 827 -36.02 -47.32 6.15
CA TYR A 827 -36.09 -48.34 5.10
C TYR A 827 -35.39 -49.63 5.61
N PRO A 828 -36.13 -50.51 6.31
CA PRO A 828 -35.53 -51.54 7.15
C PRO A 828 -34.93 -52.73 6.39
N THR A 829 -35.00 -52.77 5.05
CA THR A 829 -34.41 -53.83 4.21
C THR A 829 -33.61 -53.23 3.06
N PRO A 830 -32.60 -53.95 2.51
CA PRO A 830 -31.87 -53.53 1.32
C PRO A 830 -32.76 -53.16 0.12
N ALA A 831 -33.84 -53.91 -0.11
CA ALA A 831 -34.81 -53.65 -1.18
C ALA A 831 -35.62 -52.37 -0.96
N ALA A 832 -36.09 -52.13 0.27
CA ALA A 832 -36.81 -50.90 0.60
C ALA A 832 -35.91 -49.66 0.45
N LEU A 833 -34.64 -49.80 0.84
CA LEU A 833 -33.65 -48.73 0.72
C LEU A 833 -33.27 -48.47 -0.74
N ALA A 834 -33.09 -49.52 -1.55
CA ALA A 834 -32.84 -49.39 -2.98
C ALA A 834 -33.98 -48.67 -3.71
N GLY A 835 -35.24 -48.97 -3.35
CA GLY A 835 -36.41 -48.26 -3.89
C GLY A 835 -36.42 -46.77 -3.57
N HIS A 836 -36.05 -46.39 -2.34
CA HIS A 836 -35.93 -44.97 -1.96
C HIS A 836 -34.83 -44.24 -2.75
N LEU A 837 -33.66 -44.87 -2.91
CA LEU A 837 -32.57 -44.30 -3.68
C LEU A 837 -32.92 -44.16 -5.16
N MET A 838 -33.66 -45.10 -5.73
CA MET A 838 -34.15 -45.02 -7.12
C MET A 838 -35.05 -43.80 -7.37
N GLU A 839 -35.92 -43.46 -6.41
CA GLU A 839 -36.76 -42.26 -6.50
C GLU A 839 -35.91 -40.98 -6.40
N ALA A 840 -34.94 -40.95 -5.47
CA ALA A 840 -34.06 -39.81 -5.26
C ALA A 840 -33.04 -39.57 -6.40
N LEU A 841 -32.76 -40.59 -7.21
CA LEU A 841 -31.82 -40.54 -8.34
C LEU A 841 -32.50 -40.20 -9.68
N ARG A 842 -33.80 -39.85 -9.68
CA ARG A 842 -34.47 -39.35 -10.90
C ARG A 842 -33.85 -38.02 -11.33
N PRO A 843 -33.58 -37.83 -12.64
CA PRO A 843 -33.11 -36.53 -13.15
C PRO A 843 -34.16 -35.45 -12.83
N ALA A 844 -33.76 -34.39 -12.14
CA ALA A 844 -34.59 -33.18 -12.02
C ALA A 844 -34.57 -32.44 -13.35
N ASP A 845 -35.73 -32.03 -13.86
CA ASP A 845 -35.84 -31.19 -15.05
C ASP A 845 -35.02 -29.90 -14.86
N SER A 846 -33.88 -29.81 -15.55
CA SER A 846 -33.04 -28.63 -15.57
C SER A 846 -33.62 -27.61 -16.55
N GLY A 847 -34.50 -26.73 -16.05
CA GLY A 847 -35.01 -25.60 -16.80
C GLY A 847 -34.68 -24.29 -16.10
N VAL A 848 -34.31 -23.27 -16.87
CA VAL A 848 -34.16 -21.85 -16.47
C VAL A 848 -35.32 -21.35 -15.58
N LEU A 849 -36.49 -22.00 -15.66
CA LEU A 849 -37.66 -21.75 -14.81
C LEU A 849 -37.40 -22.06 -13.32
N ALA A 850 -36.66 -23.11 -12.97
CA ALA A 850 -36.33 -23.42 -11.57
C ALA A 850 -35.35 -22.40 -10.94
N ASP A 851 -34.56 -21.71 -11.77
CA ASP A 851 -33.72 -20.59 -11.34
C ASP A 851 -34.54 -19.30 -11.16
N LEU A 852 -35.58 -19.11 -11.99
CA LEU A 852 -36.53 -18.00 -11.85
C LEU A 852 -37.40 -18.16 -10.60
N ASP A 853 -37.88 -19.36 -10.29
CA ASP A 853 -38.67 -19.63 -9.08
C ASP A 853 -37.84 -19.37 -7.80
N ARG A 854 -36.54 -19.72 -7.82
CA ARG A 854 -35.60 -19.41 -6.73
C ARG A 854 -35.36 -17.91 -6.58
N LEU A 855 -35.28 -17.18 -7.70
CA LEU A 855 -35.12 -15.74 -7.70
C LEU A 855 -36.39 -15.02 -7.20
N GLU A 856 -37.57 -15.52 -7.57
CA GLU A 856 -38.86 -15.00 -7.10
C GLU A 856 -39.00 -15.18 -5.57
N ALA A 857 -38.71 -16.37 -5.06
CA ALA A 857 -38.74 -16.64 -3.62
C ALA A 857 -37.76 -15.74 -2.83
N ALA A 858 -36.59 -15.44 -3.40
CA ALA A 858 -35.59 -14.58 -2.78
C ALA A 858 -35.97 -13.08 -2.81
N LEU A 859 -36.75 -12.65 -3.81
CA LEU A 859 -37.18 -11.25 -3.95
C LEU A 859 -38.44 -10.94 -3.15
N PHE A 860 -39.42 -11.83 -3.10
CA PHE A 860 -40.73 -11.54 -2.52
C PHE A 860 -40.96 -12.14 -1.12
N GLY A 861 -39.94 -12.79 -0.54
CA GLY A 861 -40.02 -13.43 0.78
C GLY A 861 -40.05 -12.48 1.99
N GLU A 862 -39.45 -11.28 1.90
CA GLU A 862 -39.39 -10.26 2.98
C GLU A 862 -39.36 -8.83 2.37
N PRO A 863 -40.31 -7.92 2.68
CA PRO A 863 -40.36 -6.58 2.06
C PRO A 863 -39.35 -5.60 2.69
N GLY A 864 -38.52 -4.92 1.86
CA GLY A 864 -37.94 -3.61 2.23
C GLY A 864 -36.42 -3.39 2.15
N GLY A 865 -35.63 -4.34 1.63
CA GLY A 865 -34.17 -4.17 1.52
C GLY A 865 -33.71 -3.27 0.35
N PRO A 866 -32.60 -2.50 0.47
CA PRO A 866 -32.06 -1.60 -0.57
C PRO A 866 -31.62 -2.31 -1.87
N LEU A 867 -31.57 -3.65 -1.86
CA LEU A 867 -31.33 -4.51 -3.03
C LEU A 867 -32.51 -4.55 -4.01
N HIS A 868 -33.75 -4.34 -3.54
CA HIS A 868 -34.95 -4.41 -4.38
C HIS A 868 -34.90 -3.42 -5.57
N GLY A 869 -34.43 -2.19 -5.34
CA GLY A 869 -34.32 -1.18 -6.39
C GLY A 869 -33.31 -1.56 -7.48
N ARG A 870 -32.16 -2.13 -7.09
CA ARG A 870 -31.10 -2.54 -8.02
C ARG A 870 -31.49 -3.79 -8.83
N VAL A 871 -32.16 -4.75 -8.19
CA VAL A 871 -32.66 -5.95 -8.88
C VAL A 871 -33.79 -5.58 -9.84
N LYS A 872 -34.71 -4.67 -9.45
CA LYS A 872 -35.77 -4.17 -10.34
C LYS A 872 -35.22 -3.50 -11.60
N VAL A 873 -34.17 -2.69 -11.48
CA VAL A 873 -33.50 -2.06 -12.64
C VAL A 873 -32.88 -3.12 -13.54
N ARG A 874 -32.22 -4.15 -12.97
CA ARG A 874 -31.62 -5.22 -13.79
C ARG A 874 -32.61 -6.17 -14.43
N LEU A 875 -33.72 -6.48 -13.76
CA LEU A 875 -34.80 -7.27 -14.36
C LEU A 875 -35.47 -6.52 -15.51
N ARG A 876 -35.71 -5.21 -15.37
CA ARG A 876 -36.19 -4.36 -16.48
C ARG A 876 -35.24 -4.34 -17.67
N ASP A 877 -33.94 -4.26 -17.40
CA ASP A 877 -32.91 -4.23 -18.45
C ASP A 877 -32.69 -5.60 -19.13
N LEU A 878 -33.01 -6.69 -18.43
CA LEU A 878 -33.06 -8.05 -18.99
C LEU A 878 -34.33 -8.27 -19.82
N LEU A 879 -35.49 -7.84 -19.32
CA LEU A 879 -36.76 -7.85 -20.05
C LEU A 879 -36.65 -7.03 -21.34
N PHE A 880 -36.13 -5.80 -21.27
CA PHE A 880 -35.88 -4.97 -22.45
C PHE A 880 -34.98 -5.65 -23.49
N ARG A 881 -33.98 -6.42 -23.04
CA ARG A 881 -33.11 -7.21 -23.93
C ARG A 881 -33.80 -8.46 -24.50
N LEU A 882 -34.71 -9.07 -23.75
CA LEU A 882 -35.50 -10.22 -24.21
C LEU A 882 -36.59 -9.79 -25.19
N ASP A 883 -37.25 -8.67 -24.94
CA ASP A 883 -38.25 -8.06 -25.83
C ASP A 883 -37.59 -7.58 -27.13
N GLY A 884 -36.40 -6.98 -27.05
CA GLY A 884 -35.61 -6.63 -28.23
C GLY A 884 -35.12 -7.84 -29.05
N VAL A 885 -35.03 -9.04 -28.45
CA VAL A 885 -34.72 -10.30 -29.15
C VAL A 885 -35.98 -10.93 -29.76
N ALA A 886 -37.16 -10.69 -29.18
CA ALA A 886 -38.45 -11.08 -29.76
C ALA A 886 -38.85 -10.19 -30.94
N GLU A 887 -38.61 -8.88 -30.87
CA GLU A 887 -38.86 -7.93 -31.97
C GLU A 887 -37.82 -8.04 -33.11
N ALA A 888 -36.59 -8.46 -32.82
CA ALA A 888 -35.60 -8.80 -33.86
C ALA A 888 -35.89 -10.13 -34.58
N GLY A 889 -36.83 -10.93 -34.05
CA GLY A 889 -37.29 -12.19 -34.64
C GLY A 889 -38.46 -12.06 -35.63
N ASP A 890 -39.06 -10.87 -35.76
CA ASP A 890 -40.14 -10.59 -36.71
C ASP A 890 -39.83 -9.37 -37.58
N THR A 891 -38.85 -9.52 -38.47
CA THR A 891 -38.69 -8.64 -39.65
C THR A 891 -38.80 -9.47 -40.92
N GLY A 892 -39.99 -10.04 -41.12
CA GLY A 892 -40.49 -10.45 -42.42
C GLY A 892 -41.50 -9.43 -42.95
N SER A 893 -41.04 -8.54 -43.84
CA SER A 893 -41.81 -7.69 -44.77
C SER A 893 -42.40 -6.34 -44.27
N GLY A 894 -41.97 -5.26 -44.94
CA GLY A 894 -42.71 -4.00 -45.06
C GLY A 894 -41.92 -2.73 -44.70
N ASP A 895 -41.60 -1.92 -45.73
CA ASP A 895 -41.38 -0.45 -45.80
C ASP A 895 -41.59 0.38 -44.51
N ALA A 896 -40.92 1.50 -44.18
CA ALA A 896 -39.93 2.41 -44.75
C ALA A 896 -39.50 3.37 -43.59
N PRO A 897 -38.54 4.30 -43.74
CA PRO A 897 -38.03 5.12 -42.62
C PRO A 897 -39.08 6.09 -42.04
N LEU A 898 -39.22 6.08 -40.71
CA LEU A 898 -39.99 7.04 -39.92
C LEU A 898 -39.37 8.44 -39.97
N ASP A 899 -39.67 9.19 -41.02
CA ASP A 899 -39.53 10.66 -41.04
C ASP A 899 -40.84 11.36 -41.50
N ALA A 900 -41.97 10.64 -41.54
CA ALA A 900 -43.27 11.21 -41.86
C ALA A 900 -44.42 10.37 -41.29
N ALA A 901 -44.57 10.31 -39.97
CA ALA A 901 -45.84 9.90 -39.37
C ALA A 901 -46.66 11.17 -39.07
N SER A 902 -47.93 11.18 -39.48
CA SER A 902 -48.82 12.32 -39.23
C SER A 902 -49.38 12.28 -37.81
N ASP A 903 -49.75 13.45 -37.26
CA ASP A 903 -50.26 13.57 -35.88
C ASP A 903 -51.43 12.60 -35.59
N ASP A 904 -52.27 12.29 -36.58
CA ASP A 904 -53.40 11.36 -36.44
C ASP A 904 -52.97 9.90 -36.22
N GLU A 905 -51.81 9.49 -36.75
CA GLU A 905 -51.26 8.15 -36.52
C GLU A 905 -50.59 8.02 -35.15
N ILE A 906 -50.07 9.13 -34.62
CA ILE A 906 -49.50 9.19 -33.27
C ILE A 906 -50.61 9.15 -32.21
N PHE A 907 -51.74 9.84 -32.44
CA PHE A 907 -52.89 9.77 -31.53
C PHE A 907 -53.58 8.40 -31.54
N ALA A 908 -53.64 7.72 -32.69
CA ALA A 908 -54.18 6.35 -32.77
C ALA A 908 -53.32 5.31 -32.03
N LEU A 909 -52.02 5.57 -31.85
CA LEU A 909 -51.11 4.71 -31.09
C LEU A 909 -51.24 4.95 -29.57
N LEU A 910 -51.47 6.20 -29.15
CA LEU A 910 -51.68 6.59 -27.75
C LEU A 910 -53.03 6.11 -27.18
N ASP A 911 -54.09 6.09 -28.00
CA ASP A 911 -55.40 5.53 -27.61
C ASP A 911 -55.38 4.00 -27.46
N ARG A 912 -54.35 3.32 -27.99
CA ARG A 912 -54.21 1.86 -27.91
C ARG A 912 -53.42 1.37 -26.70
N GLU A 913 -52.58 2.21 -26.10
CA GLU A 913 -51.80 1.88 -24.89
C GLU A 913 -52.48 2.34 -23.58
N LEU A 914 -53.43 3.27 -23.66
CA LEU A 914 -54.21 3.73 -22.51
C LEU A 914 -55.66 3.27 -22.70
N ASP A 915 -55.95 2.04 -22.34
CA ASP A 915 -57.29 1.43 -22.41
C ASP A 915 -58.28 2.14 -21.45
N LEU A 916 -58.72 3.36 -21.80
CA LEU A 916 -59.85 4.04 -21.19
C LEU A 916 -61.12 3.63 -21.94
N SER A 917 -61.63 2.45 -21.56
CA SER A 917 -63.05 2.09 -21.59
C SER A 917 -63.50 1.65 -20.21
#